data_AF-A0A1G0XMP5-F1
#
_entry.id   AF-A0A1G0XMP5-F1
#
_cell.length_a   1.000
_cell.length_b   1.000
_cell.length_c   1.000
_cell.angle_alpha   90.00
_cell.angle_beta   90.00
_cell.angle_gamma   90.00
#
_symmetry.space_group_name_H-M   'P 1'
#
loop_
_entity.id
_entity.type
_entity.pdbx_description
1 polymer ?
#
loop_
_entity_poly.entity_id
_entity_poly.type
_entity_poly.pdbx_seq_one_letter_code
_entity_poly.pdbx_strand_id
1 'polypeptide(L)'
;MPHDIKSIFEKKLRSALSGQERIRPELYVYAGLLEEKMIEDIRRNVPQGTFLLYLFQYEKGLDVIKYDSDTFFLPLALDENLSHDLIWLTAGALRIERYYFSSAAGFPSDIAEKLMSIVDNAVINVTNEKNYGLLKLRASIQNIPLIMNDSENSWIPAGKDFPVLVCGAGPSLKYQMELIKLYQNNIIIIAAGRTGIILENAGINPDFIVYADAEGFGETLNPQSPVLVGLTSISHKKALSFKDRIWTEGDSIYFNRYMRRKGFNLGKLSFSGTATVTALDMALKLDAGSVAVAGNDYCLSEQGDFHADSSGAEETYKGDIFRIPGNDTETVPTIKELDLLRKSLETYLESSPGTEIFNCTEGGACVSGMKRMQLNEFLEKYASSRPKSSIQLFKKGSPQRQLINVTALKHDIKEFMDAVDVYVRDIKDCGPCRSPDEQAFRKLRKDLAEDIMRDLTYVGSGGLDAKYESRSFSAFRNYAISLVSHKNSLFAEFLKKRHDFAGTVPFRISSRSQEFPIVELSDGKRFIKLNDSNNFIASAIRKFKEVRSFDPVRGAMVIPVGGNWNYAVEFARNFPESRLLLVEALPDLFSTTIDIAMFTQYFRTDTVIIGAHQSLEHWLGLLKEKLMEIKAADLKAFCFVPPHTEKIPLLDETAETVRRAIRDISKN
;
A
#
# COMPACT_ATOMS: atom_id res chain seq x y z
N MET A 1 -7.61 -12.11 -32.17
CA MET A 1 -8.83 -12.42 -31.38
C MET A 1 -8.73 -11.92 -29.94
N PRO A 2 -7.89 -12.43 -29.00
CA PRO A 2 -7.85 -11.90 -27.63
C PRO A 2 -7.34 -10.45 -27.53
N HIS A 3 -6.29 -10.11 -28.28
CA HIS A 3 -5.74 -8.74 -28.36
C HIS A 3 -6.75 -7.71 -28.87
N ASP A 4 -7.62 -8.09 -29.81
CA ASP A 4 -8.64 -7.21 -30.36
C ASP A 4 -9.72 -6.90 -29.31
N ILE A 5 -10.13 -7.91 -28.52
CA ILE A 5 -11.14 -7.74 -27.46
C ILE A 5 -10.64 -6.84 -26.35
N LYS A 6 -9.39 -7.02 -25.87
CA LYS A 6 -8.79 -6.16 -24.86
C LYS A 6 -8.71 -4.70 -25.32
N SER A 7 -8.24 -4.46 -26.54
CA SER A 7 -8.15 -3.11 -27.10
C SER A 7 -9.52 -2.46 -27.30
N ILE A 8 -10.52 -3.21 -27.78
CA ILE A 8 -11.91 -2.75 -27.91
C ILE A 8 -12.49 -2.39 -26.55
N PHE A 9 -12.27 -3.25 -25.54
CA PHE A 9 -12.71 -3.01 -24.18
C PHE A 9 -12.10 -1.75 -23.59
N GLU A 10 -10.77 -1.57 -23.68
CA GLU A 10 -10.08 -0.37 -23.21
C GLU A 10 -10.62 0.90 -23.88
N LYS A 11 -10.84 0.88 -25.20
CA LYS A 11 -11.41 2.02 -25.94
C LYS A 11 -12.83 2.35 -25.48
N LYS A 12 -13.67 1.32 -25.29
CA LYS A 12 -15.04 1.48 -24.78
C LYS A 12 -15.06 1.99 -23.34
N LEU A 13 -14.21 1.45 -22.47
CA LEU A 13 -14.06 1.88 -21.08
C LEU A 13 -13.65 3.35 -21.00
N ARG A 14 -12.64 3.75 -21.80
CA ARG A 14 -12.24 5.17 -21.92
C ARG A 14 -13.38 6.06 -22.42
N SER A 15 -14.17 5.59 -23.38
CA SER A 15 -15.32 6.33 -23.90
C SER A 15 -16.46 6.46 -22.88
N ALA A 16 -16.72 5.41 -22.10
CA ALA A 16 -17.71 5.44 -21.02
C ALA A 16 -17.29 6.39 -19.89
N LEU A 17 -15.98 6.56 -19.71
CA LEU A 17 -15.38 7.51 -18.76
C LEU A 17 -15.22 8.93 -19.34
N SER A 18 -15.38 9.12 -20.65
CA SER A 18 -15.26 10.44 -21.28
C SER A 18 -16.62 11.15 -21.31
N GLY A 19 -16.92 11.90 -20.24
CA GLY A 19 -18.14 12.72 -20.15
C GLY A 19 -18.47 13.10 -18.72
N GLN A 20 -17.88 14.20 -18.23
CA GLN A 20 -17.87 14.64 -16.82
C GLN A 20 -17.37 13.60 -15.81
N GLU A 21 -16.71 14.11 -14.76
CA GLU A 21 -16.04 13.36 -13.70
C GLU A 21 -17.02 12.41 -13.00
N ARG A 22 -17.00 11.13 -13.38
CA ARG A 22 -17.62 10.04 -12.61
C ARG A 22 -16.51 9.13 -12.13
N ILE A 23 -16.01 9.38 -10.93
CA ILE A 23 -15.24 8.38 -10.20
C ILE A 23 -16.27 7.48 -9.54
N ARG A 24 -16.15 6.17 -9.73
CA ARG A 24 -17.06 5.21 -9.11
C ARG A 24 -16.27 4.40 -8.11
N PRO A 25 -16.32 4.73 -6.81
CA PRO A 25 -15.55 4.01 -5.81
C PRO A 25 -16.04 2.56 -5.62
N GLU A 26 -17.25 2.24 -6.11
CA GLU A 26 -17.91 0.97 -5.92
C GLU A 26 -18.11 0.19 -7.23
N LEU A 27 -17.71 -1.07 -7.21
CA LEU A 27 -17.95 -2.05 -8.27
C LEU A 27 -18.95 -3.11 -7.80
N TYR A 28 -20.00 -3.36 -8.57
CA TYR A 28 -20.84 -4.52 -8.39
C TYR A 28 -20.49 -5.55 -9.45
N VAL A 29 -19.98 -6.70 -9.04
CA VAL A 29 -19.68 -7.82 -9.92
C VAL A 29 -20.82 -8.84 -9.81
N TYR A 30 -21.46 -9.12 -10.94
CA TYR A 30 -22.50 -10.14 -11.02
C TYR A 30 -22.08 -11.25 -11.96
N ALA A 31 -22.21 -12.52 -11.57
CA ALA A 31 -21.91 -13.67 -12.44
C ALA A 31 -23.17 -14.50 -12.74
N GLY A 32 -23.61 -14.60 -13.99
CA GLY A 32 -24.84 -15.34 -14.34
C GLY A 32 -25.17 -15.42 -15.83
N LEU A 33 -26.36 -15.93 -16.16
CA LEU A 33 -26.85 -16.05 -17.54
C LEU A 33 -27.25 -14.68 -18.11
N LEU A 34 -27.18 -14.51 -19.43
CA LEU A 34 -27.50 -13.23 -20.07
C LEU A 34 -29.00 -13.11 -20.38
N GLU A 35 -29.81 -12.77 -19.36
CA GLU A 35 -31.25 -12.57 -19.49
C GLU A 35 -31.65 -11.09 -19.28
N GLU A 36 -32.35 -10.50 -20.24
CA GLU A 36 -32.68 -9.06 -20.26
C GLU A 36 -33.42 -8.60 -18.98
N LYS A 37 -34.41 -9.37 -18.54
CA LYS A 37 -35.17 -9.09 -17.31
C LYS A 37 -34.28 -9.14 -16.06
N MET A 38 -33.35 -10.10 -16.01
CA MET A 38 -32.42 -10.27 -14.89
C MET A 38 -31.44 -9.09 -14.81
N ILE A 39 -30.95 -8.63 -15.96
CA ILE A 39 -30.07 -7.46 -16.08
C ILE A 39 -30.78 -6.21 -15.54
N GLU A 40 -32.03 -5.98 -15.95
CA GLU A 40 -32.83 -4.86 -15.46
C GLU A 40 -33.03 -4.93 -13.94
N ASP A 41 -33.38 -6.11 -13.43
CA ASP A 41 -33.63 -6.31 -11.99
C ASP A 41 -32.36 -6.11 -11.16
N ILE A 42 -31.21 -6.62 -11.61
CA ILE A 42 -29.92 -6.37 -10.94
C ILE A 42 -29.61 -4.87 -10.97
N ARG A 43 -29.71 -4.22 -12.12
CA ARG A 43 -29.40 -2.79 -12.24
C ARG A 43 -30.30 -1.91 -11.37
N ARG A 44 -31.58 -2.26 -11.20
CA ARG A 44 -32.52 -1.59 -10.28
C ARG A 44 -32.14 -1.75 -8.81
N ASN A 45 -31.51 -2.87 -8.44
CA ASN A 45 -31.11 -3.17 -7.06
C ASN A 45 -29.70 -2.68 -6.70
N VAL A 46 -28.84 -2.41 -7.68
CA VAL A 46 -27.51 -1.86 -7.44
C VAL A 46 -27.63 -0.33 -7.24
N PRO A 47 -27.05 0.24 -6.15
CA PRO A 47 -27.13 1.67 -5.86
C PRO A 47 -26.75 2.57 -7.05
N GLN A 48 -27.38 3.74 -7.12
CA GLN A 48 -27.08 4.74 -8.13
C GLN A 48 -25.63 5.24 -7.95
N GLY A 49 -24.86 5.25 -9.04
CA GLY A 49 -23.44 5.61 -9.02
C GLY A 49 -22.47 4.42 -8.99
N THR A 50 -22.91 3.23 -8.57
CA THR A 50 -22.09 2.01 -8.59
C THR A 50 -21.96 1.46 -10.01
N PHE A 51 -20.75 1.07 -10.42
CA PHE A 51 -20.51 0.44 -11.73
C PHE A 51 -20.89 -1.04 -11.69
N LEU A 52 -21.60 -1.54 -12.69
CA LEU A 52 -21.95 -2.96 -12.79
C LEU A 52 -21.04 -3.68 -13.79
N LEU A 53 -20.32 -4.69 -13.33
CA LEU A 53 -19.59 -5.64 -14.17
C LEU A 53 -20.33 -6.98 -14.20
N TYR A 54 -20.98 -7.26 -15.33
CA TYR A 54 -21.78 -8.45 -15.54
C TYR A 54 -20.95 -9.52 -16.27
N LEU A 55 -20.59 -10.57 -15.55
CA LEU A 55 -19.86 -11.72 -16.05
C LEU A 55 -20.86 -12.79 -16.50
N PHE A 56 -20.78 -13.25 -17.75
CA PHE A 56 -21.70 -14.24 -18.29
C PHE A 56 -21.00 -15.37 -19.03
N GLN A 57 -21.57 -16.57 -19.02
CA GLN A 57 -21.03 -17.68 -19.80
C GLN A 57 -21.26 -17.40 -21.28
N TYR A 58 -20.19 -17.44 -22.09
CA TYR A 58 -20.27 -17.12 -23.51
C TYR A 58 -21.16 -18.12 -24.26
N GLU A 59 -22.10 -17.61 -25.05
CA GLU A 59 -22.81 -18.37 -26.06
C GLU A 59 -22.40 -17.87 -27.46
N LYS A 60 -22.21 -18.82 -28.37
CA LYS A 60 -21.66 -18.58 -29.72
C LYS A 60 -22.60 -17.65 -30.50
N GLY A 61 -22.09 -16.50 -30.97
CA GLY A 61 -22.83 -15.56 -31.81
C GLY A 61 -23.38 -14.31 -31.12
N LEU A 62 -23.17 -14.13 -29.81
CA LEU A 62 -23.47 -12.88 -29.11
C LEU A 62 -22.40 -11.81 -29.37
N ASP A 63 -22.83 -10.59 -29.73
CA ASP A 63 -21.97 -9.41 -29.81
C ASP A 63 -21.45 -9.06 -28.42
N VAL A 64 -20.13 -9.15 -28.22
CA VAL A 64 -19.53 -9.58 -26.94
C VAL A 64 -19.37 -8.49 -25.88
N ILE A 65 -19.63 -7.22 -26.19
CA ILE A 65 -19.62 -6.14 -25.18
C ILE A 65 -20.78 -5.20 -25.48
N LYS A 66 -21.93 -5.48 -24.88
CA LYS A 66 -22.96 -4.46 -24.66
C LYS A 66 -22.45 -3.51 -23.57
N TYR A 67 -22.84 -2.24 -23.64
CA TYR A 67 -22.57 -1.29 -22.57
C TYR A 67 -23.74 -0.33 -22.43
N ASP A 68 -23.98 0.05 -21.19
CA ASP A 68 -24.61 1.32 -20.82
C ASP A 68 -23.52 2.16 -20.11
N SER A 69 -23.72 3.45 -19.85
CA SER A 69 -22.71 4.31 -19.20
C SER A 69 -22.20 3.77 -17.86
N ASP A 70 -22.96 2.86 -17.25
CA ASP A 70 -22.81 2.37 -15.88
C ASP A 70 -22.66 0.83 -15.79
N THR A 71 -22.68 0.12 -16.93
CA THR A 71 -22.70 -1.35 -16.96
C THR A 71 -21.85 -1.92 -18.10
N PHE A 72 -20.97 -2.87 -17.78
CA PHE A 72 -20.20 -3.64 -18.76
C PHE A 72 -20.56 -5.12 -18.67
N PHE A 73 -20.74 -5.74 -19.83
CA PHE A 73 -20.97 -7.19 -19.96
C PHE A 73 -19.69 -7.85 -20.47
N LEU A 74 -19.18 -8.84 -19.75
CA LEU A 74 -17.99 -9.60 -20.10
C LEU A 74 -18.28 -11.12 -20.17
N PRO A 75 -17.91 -11.80 -21.26
CA PRO A 75 -17.99 -13.25 -21.33
C PRO A 75 -16.88 -13.92 -20.49
N LEU A 76 -17.20 -15.08 -19.91
CA LEU A 76 -16.26 -15.92 -19.16
C LEU A 76 -15.47 -16.92 -20.03
N ALA A 77 -15.89 -17.18 -21.28
CA ALA A 77 -15.44 -18.38 -22.01
C ALA A 77 -14.33 -18.16 -23.07
N LEU A 78 -13.57 -17.07 -23.02
CA LEU A 78 -12.58 -16.78 -24.08
C LEU A 78 -11.13 -17.11 -23.72
N ASP A 79 -10.77 -17.06 -22.43
CA ASP A 79 -9.48 -17.40 -21.81
C ASP A 79 -9.58 -16.93 -20.33
N GLU A 80 -9.23 -17.76 -19.35
CA GLU A 80 -9.23 -17.33 -17.93
C GLU A 80 -8.32 -16.10 -17.71
N ASN A 81 -7.22 -15.99 -18.46
CA ASN A 81 -6.33 -14.84 -18.41
C ASN A 81 -6.97 -13.57 -18.97
N LEU A 82 -7.88 -13.69 -19.96
CA LEU A 82 -8.56 -12.53 -20.52
C LEU A 82 -9.60 -11.97 -19.55
N SER A 83 -10.39 -12.82 -18.89
CA SER A 83 -11.34 -12.36 -17.87
C SER A 83 -10.63 -11.71 -16.68
N HIS A 84 -9.50 -12.29 -16.26
CA HIS A 84 -8.59 -11.67 -15.31
C HIS A 84 -8.17 -10.27 -15.78
N ASP A 85 -7.49 -10.15 -16.93
CA ASP A 85 -7.03 -8.89 -17.49
C ASP A 85 -8.11 -7.80 -17.57
N LEU A 86 -9.33 -8.17 -17.95
CA LEU A 86 -10.44 -7.23 -18.07
C LEU A 86 -10.98 -6.76 -16.72
N ILE A 87 -11.05 -7.64 -15.70
CA ILE A 87 -11.40 -7.25 -14.33
C ILE A 87 -10.34 -6.28 -13.80
N TRP A 88 -9.06 -6.56 -14.02
CA TRP A 88 -7.95 -5.69 -13.63
C TRP A 88 -8.00 -4.33 -14.32
N LEU A 89 -8.23 -4.31 -15.63
CA LEU A 89 -8.43 -3.07 -16.38
C LEU A 89 -9.63 -2.27 -15.87
N THR A 90 -10.73 -2.95 -15.52
CA THR A 90 -11.93 -2.32 -14.97
C THR A 90 -11.65 -1.69 -13.61
N ALA A 91 -11.10 -2.49 -12.68
CA ALA A 91 -10.77 -2.04 -11.34
C ALA A 91 -9.80 -0.84 -11.37
N GLY A 92 -8.75 -0.93 -12.19
CA GLY A 92 -7.75 0.12 -12.34
C GLY A 92 -8.27 1.39 -13.01
N ALA A 93 -9.08 1.27 -14.06
CA ALA A 93 -9.63 2.44 -14.75
C ALA A 93 -10.71 3.16 -13.94
N LEU A 94 -11.53 2.41 -13.20
CA LEU A 94 -12.60 2.96 -12.36
C LEU A 94 -12.13 3.35 -10.95
N ARG A 95 -10.97 2.84 -10.54
CA ARG A 95 -10.33 3.07 -9.22
C ARG A 95 -11.19 2.57 -8.08
N ILE A 96 -11.58 1.32 -8.22
CA ILE A 96 -12.46 0.64 -7.29
C ILE A 96 -11.76 0.51 -5.94
N GLU A 97 -12.40 1.04 -4.89
CA GLU A 97 -11.96 0.86 -3.51
C GLU A 97 -12.78 -0.22 -2.79
N ARG A 98 -14.02 -0.42 -3.24
CA ARG A 98 -14.96 -1.37 -2.66
C ARG A 98 -15.69 -2.09 -3.75
N TYR A 99 -16.01 -3.35 -3.51
CA TYR A 99 -16.84 -4.10 -4.42
C TYR A 99 -17.86 -4.96 -3.69
N TYR A 100 -18.91 -5.28 -4.43
CA TYR A 100 -19.92 -6.26 -4.08
C TYR A 100 -19.85 -7.37 -5.11
N PHE A 101 -20.03 -8.61 -4.68
CA PHE A 101 -20.07 -9.76 -5.57
C PHE A 101 -21.33 -10.57 -5.32
N SER A 102 -22.01 -10.95 -6.39
CA SER A 102 -23.08 -11.95 -6.33
C SER A 102 -23.11 -12.78 -7.61
N SER A 103 -23.76 -13.94 -7.54
CA SER A 103 -23.92 -14.83 -8.68
C SER A 103 -25.35 -15.36 -8.79
N ALA A 104 -25.72 -15.82 -9.98
CA ALA A 104 -26.99 -16.47 -10.23
C ALA A 104 -27.13 -17.75 -9.41
N ALA A 105 -28.37 -18.10 -9.07
CA ALA A 105 -28.65 -19.39 -8.45
C ALA A 105 -28.15 -20.53 -9.37
N GLY A 106 -27.36 -21.44 -8.81
CA GLY A 106 -26.76 -22.55 -9.56
C GLY A 106 -25.49 -22.19 -10.34
N PHE A 107 -24.96 -20.96 -10.23
CA PHE A 107 -23.65 -20.62 -10.79
C PHE A 107 -22.54 -21.41 -10.06
N PRO A 108 -21.55 -21.99 -10.77
CA PRO A 108 -20.52 -22.82 -10.15
C PRO A 108 -19.75 -22.06 -9.05
N SER A 109 -19.75 -22.62 -7.83
CA SER A 109 -19.18 -21.96 -6.64
C SER A 109 -17.66 -21.80 -6.72
N ASP A 110 -16.97 -22.80 -7.29
CA ASP A 110 -15.54 -22.78 -7.53
C ASP A 110 -15.12 -21.65 -8.49
N ILE A 111 -15.89 -21.43 -9.56
CA ILE A 111 -15.65 -20.30 -10.49
C ILE A 111 -15.94 -18.96 -9.79
N ALA A 112 -17.03 -18.89 -9.00
CA ALA A 112 -17.37 -17.68 -8.26
C ALA A 112 -16.27 -17.28 -7.24
N GLU A 113 -15.74 -18.24 -6.49
CA GLU A 113 -14.65 -18.03 -5.54
C GLU A 113 -13.37 -17.53 -6.24
N LYS A 114 -13.01 -18.12 -7.40
CA LYS A 114 -11.90 -17.65 -8.22
C LYS A 114 -12.10 -16.22 -8.68
N LEU A 115 -13.27 -15.89 -9.23
CA LEU A 115 -13.60 -14.52 -9.68
C LEU A 115 -13.53 -13.51 -8.52
N MET A 116 -14.05 -13.87 -7.34
CA MET A 116 -13.95 -13.04 -6.15
C MET A 116 -12.50 -12.77 -5.76
N SER A 117 -11.64 -13.80 -5.79
CA SER A 117 -10.20 -13.63 -5.54
C SER A 117 -9.51 -12.73 -6.56
N ILE A 118 -9.90 -12.78 -7.83
CA ILE A 118 -9.36 -11.89 -8.88
C ILE A 118 -9.77 -10.44 -8.59
N VAL A 119 -11.03 -10.21 -8.24
CA VAL A 119 -11.53 -8.86 -7.92
C VAL A 119 -10.87 -8.33 -6.64
N ASP A 120 -10.74 -9.16 -5.58
CA ASP A 120 -9.99 -8.82 -4.36
C ASP A 120 -8.57 -8.36 -4.71
N ASN A 121 -7.82 -9.15 -5.50
CA ASN A 121 -6.46 -8.81 -5.89
C ASN A 121 -6.38 -7.53 -6.72
N ALA A 122 -7.32 -7.33 -7.64
CA ALA A 122 -7.38 -6.13 -8.46
C ALA A 122 -7.63 -4.87 -7.59
N VAL A 123 -8.59 -4.93 -6.66
CA VAL A 123 -8.92 -3.82 -5.74
C VAL A 123 -7.78 -3.55 -4.77
N ILE A 124 -7.13 -4.60 -4.23
CA ILE A 124 -5.95 -4.46 -3.38
C ILE A 124 -4.82 -3.76 -4.14
N ASN A 125 -4.57 -4.14 -5.40
CA ASN A 125 -3.51 -3.51 -6.18
C ASN A 125 -3.81 -2.06 -6.56
N VAL A 126 -5.07 -1.72 -6.85
CA VAL A 126 -5.49 -0.32 -7.03
C VAL A 126 -5.25 0.48 -5.74
N THR A 127 -5.57 -0.11 -4.59
CA THR A 127 -5.34 0.50 -3.28
C THR A 127 -3.84 0.65 -2.99
N ASN A 128 -3.03 -0.36 -3.33
CA ASN A 128 -1.57 -0.30 -3.18
C ASN A 128 -0.94 0.73 -4.12
N GLU A 129 -1.41 0.85 -5.35
CA GLU A 129 -0.93 1.88 -6.27
C GLU A 129 -1.36 3.27 -5.79
N LYS A 130 -2.53 3.40 -5.15
CA LYS A 130 -3.01 4.64 -4.49
C LYS A 130 -2.10 5.12 -3.40
N ASN A 131 -1.78 4.21 -2.50
CA ASN A 131 -1.05 4.55 -1.30
C ASN A 131 0.45 4.66 -1.60
N TYR A 132 1.01 3.71 -2.34
CA TYR A 132 2.47 3.57 -2.49
C TYR A 132 3.01 4.02 -3.85
N GLY A 133 2.17 4.34 -4.85
CA GLY A 133 2.61 4.53 -6.24
C GLY A 133 3.65 5.63 -6.42
N LEU A 134 3.45 6.78 -5.78
CA LEU A 134 4.40 7.90 -5.85
C LEU A 134 5.72 7.57 -5.11
N LEU A 135 5.63 6.93 -3.95
CA LEU A 135 6.80 6.47 -3.19
C LEU A 135 7.63 5.44 -3.99
N LYS A 136 6.96 4.45 -4.60
CA LYS A 136 7.58 3.42 -5.45
C LYS A 136 8.22 4.02 -6.71
N LEU A 137 7.55 4.97 -7.37
CA LEU A 137 8.14 5.69 -8.50
C LEU A 137 9.41 6.42 -8.08
N ARG A 138 9.34 7.17 -6.98
CA ARG A 138 10.47 7.95 -6.49
C ARG A 138 11.66 7.06 -6.14
N ALA A 139 11.41 5.95 -5.45
CA ALA A 139 12.43 4.93 -5.18
C ALA A 139 13.05 4.39 -6.47
N SER A 140 12.23 4.11 -7.50
CA SER A 140 12.70 3.67 -8.82
C SER A 140 13.61 4.70 -9.50
N ILE A 141 13.25 5.98 -9.46
CA ILE A 141 14.07 7.08 -9.99
C ILE A 141 15.40 7.17 -9.23
N GLN A 142 15.37 7.09 -7.90
CA GLN A 142 16.57 7.13 -7.07
C GLN A 142 17.49 5.92 -7.30
N ASN A 143 16.93 4.76 -7.67
CA ASN A 143 17.69 3.55 -7.95
C ASN A 143 18.32 3.50 -9.33
N ILE A 144 17.94 4.39 -10.25
CA ILE A 144 18.52 4.46 -11.59
C ILE A 144 20.06 4.31 -11.60
N PRO A 145 20.84 5.02 -10.77
CA PRO A 145 22.29 4.90 -10.81
C PRO A 145 22.81 3.52 -10.36
N LEU A 146 22.16 2.90 -9.39
CA LEU A 146 22.49 1.54 -8.97
C LEU A 146 22.15 0.56 -10.09
N ILE A 147 20.97 0.71 -10.71
CA ILE A 147 20.56 -0.10 -11.86
C ILE A 147 21.56 0.03 -13.02
N MET A 148 22.05 1.24 -13.31
CA MET A 148 23.08 1.48 -14.33
C MET A 148 24.41 0.80 -14.00
N ASN A 149 24.82 0.84 -12.73
CA ASN A 149 26.06 0.22 -12.27
C ASN A 149 25.98 -1.32 -12.26
N ASP A 150 24.79 -1.86 -12.04
CA ASP A 150 24.51 -3.30 -11.89
C ASP A 150 23.82 -3.90 -13.11
N SER A 151 23.76 -3.19 -14.24
CA SER A 151 22.86 -3.48 -15.37
C SER A 151 23.03 -4.86 -16.00
N GLU A 152 24.22 -5.44 -15.89
CA GLU A 152 24.55 -6.77 -16.42
C GLU A 152 24.74 -7.81 -15.30
N ASN A 153 24.53 -7.43 -14.04
CA ASN A 153 24.53 -8.37 -12.94
C ASN A 153 23.38 -9.36 -13.11
N SER A 154 23.66 -10.63 -12.90
CA SER A 154 22.68 -11.71 -13.10
C SER A 154 22.93 -12.85 -12.12
N TRP A 155 21.89 -13.65 -11.88
CA TRP A 155 22.06 -14.94 -11.23
C TRP A 155 22.50 -15.98 -12.26
N ILE A 156 23.27 -16.96 -11.80
CA ILE A 156 23.66 -18.13 -12.58
C ILE A 156 22.78 -19.29 -12.13
N PRO A 157 22.15 -20.06 -13.04
CA PRO A 157 21.42 -21.26 -12.67
C PRO A 157 22.31 -22.22 -11.86
N ALA A 158 21.80 -22.68 -10.73
CA ALA A 158 22.50 -23.63 -9.86
C ALA A 158 22.56 -25.04 -10.47
N GLY A 159 21.60 -25.36 -11.34
CA GLY A 159 21.39 -26.69 -11.89
C GLY A 159 20.67 -27.63 -10.92
N LYS A 160 20.30 -28.80 -11.42
CA LYS A 160 19.38 -29.71 -10.73
C LYS A 160 19.94 -30.38 -9.47
N ASP A 161 21.25 -30.33 -9.27
CA ASP A 161 21.95 -30.98 -8.14
C ASP A 161 21.83 -30.19 -6.83
N PHE A 162 21.43 -28.91 -6.89
CA PHE A 162 21.34 -28.05 -5.72
C PHE A 162 19.88 -27.72 -5.41
N PRO A 163 19.36 -28.14 -4.24
CA PRO A 163 18.03 -27.74 -3.81
C PRO A 163 18.02 -26.27 -3.38
N VAL A 164 16.84 -25.68 -3.40
CA VAL A 164 16.59 -24.31 -2.91
C VAL A 164 15.58 -24.34 -1.77
N LEU A 165 15.89 -23.63 -0.69
CA LEU A 165 14.98 -23.33 0.40
C LEU A 165 14.61 -21.84 0.36
N VAL A 166 13.31 -21.55 0.22
CA VAL A 166 12.77 -20.20 0.34
C VAL A 166 12.23 -20.00 1.75
N CYS A 167 12.80 -19.04 2.48
CA CYS A 167 12.43 -18.73 3.85
C CYS A 167 11.50 -17.51 3.91
N GLY A 168 10.28 -17.69 4.41
CA GLY A 168 9.31 -16.65 4.73
C GLY A 168 9.47 -16.07 6.13
N ALA A 169 8.64 -15.09 6.51
CA ALA A 169 8.76 -14.36 7.79
C ALA A 169 7.78 -14.85 8.87
N GLY A 170 7.18 -16.01 8.68
CA GLY A 170 6.20 -16.59 9.60
C GLY A 170 6.83 -17.02 10.94
N PRO A 171 6.11 -16.87 12.06
CA PRO A 171 6.57 -17.29 13.39
C PRO A 171 7.15 -18.70 13.49
N SER A 172 6.67 -19.65 12.66
CA SER A 172 7.14 -21.04 12.68
C SER A 172 8.63 -21.19 12.34
N LEU A 173 9.22 -20.25 11.60
CA LEU A 173 10.62 -20.34 11.15
C LEU A 173 11.59 -20.54 12.33
N LYS A 174 11.27 -19.99 13.50
CA LYS A 174 12.10 -20.12 14.71
C LYS A 174 12.33 -21.57 15.12
N TYR A 175 11.39 -22.47 14.85
CA TYR A 175 11.49 -23.90 15.17
C TYR A 175 12.42 -24.65 14.21
N GLN A 176 12.69 -24.06 13.04
CA GLN A 176 13.42 -24.68 11.94
C GLN A 176 14.84 -24.15 11.78
N MET A 177 15.23 -23.11 12.54
CA MET A 177 16.53 -22.42 12.42
C MET A 177 17.73 -23.34 12.58
N GLU A 178 17.73 -24.21 13.59
CA GLU A 178 18.88 -25.10 13.85
C GLU A 178 19.11 -26.10 12.69
N LEU A 179 18.04 -26.61 12.10
CA LEU A 179 18.13 -27.48 10.91
C LEU A 179 18.66 -26.71 9.70
N ILE A 180 18.13 -25.50 9.44
CA ILE A 180 18.60 -24.66 8.34
C ILE A 180 20.09 -24.35 8.52
N LYS A 181 20.51 -24.01 9.74
CA LYS A 181 21.90 -23.70 10.07
C LYS A 181 22.83 -24.89 9.86
N LEU A 182 22.39 -26.10 10.21
CA LEU A 182 23.14 -27.34 10.02
C LEU A 182 23.39 -27.63 8.54
N TYR A 183 22.39 -27.41 7.67
CA TYR A 183 22.47 -27.75 6.25
C TYR A 183 22.85 -26.56 5.34
N GLN A 184 23.04 -25.35 5.87
CA GLN A 184 23.20 -24.13 5.06
C GLN A 184 24.32 -24.17 4.02
N ASN A 185 25.33 -25.04 4.19
CA ASN A 185 26.43 -25.21 3.23
C ASN A 185 26.07 -26.15 2.07
N ASN A 186 24.94 -26.84 2.11
CA ASN A 186 24.52 -27.87 1.17
C ASN A 186 23.18 -27.55 0.48
N ILE A 187 22.60 -26.39 0.78
CA ILE A 187 21.35 -25.89 0.22
C ILE A 187 21.48 -24.40 -0.11
N ILE A 188 20.80 -23.98 -1.18
CA ILE A 188 20.69 -22.56 -1.54
C ILE A 188 19.55 -21.94 -0.73
N ILE A 189 19.82 -20.86 -0.02
CA ILE A 189 18.85 -20.18 0.84
C ILE A 189 18.45 -18.86 0.20
N ILE A 190 17.16 -18.69 -0.07
CA ILE A 190 16.56 -17.42 -0.53
C ILE A 190 15.69 -16.86 0.60
N ALA A 191 16.04 -15.69 1.11
CA ALA A 191 15.23 -14.98 2.10
C ALA A 191 14.20 -14.07 1.42
N ALA A 192 12.93 -14.15 1.84
CA ALA A 192 11.88 -13.24 1.40
C ALA A 192 11.77 -12.03 2.34
N GLY A 193 12.14 -10.84 1.85
CA GLY A 193 12.02 -9.58 2.57
C GLY A 193 12.75 -9.56 3.91
N ARG A 194 12.03 -9.24 4.99
CA ARG A 194 12.57 -9.07 6.34
C ARG A 194 13.20 -10.34 6.94
N THR A 195 12.87 -11.52 6.42
CA THR A 195 13.42 -12.81 6.89
C THR A 195 14.94 -12.86 6.87
N GLY A 196 15.59 -12.12 5.97
CA GLY A 196 17.06 -12.10 5.92
C GLY A 196 17.70 -11.69 7.24
N ILE A 197 17.11 -10.71 7.95
CA ILE A 197 17.65 -10.23 9.23
C ILE A 197 17.50 -11.31 10.30
N ILE A 198 16.36 -12.01 10.29
CA ILE A 198 16.05 -13.08 11.22
C ILE A 198 17.04 -14.24 11.05
N LEU A 199 17.37 -14.59 9.79
CA LEU A 199 18.34 -15.63 9.48
C LEU A 199 19.77 -15.24 9.87
N GLU A 200 20.21 -14.03 9.54
CA GLU A 200 21.56 -13.55 9.89
C GLU A 200 21.77 -13.52 11.42
N ASN A 201 20.77 -13.05 12.17
CA ASN A 201 20.82 -13.04 13.64
C ASN A 201 20.91 -14.45 14.25
N ALA A 202 20.41 -15.48 13.55
CA ALA A 202 20.57 -16.88 13.94
C ALA A 202 21.92 -17.50 13.49
N GLY A 203 22.75 -16.75 12.77
CA GLY A 203 24.01 -17.23 12.19
C GLY A 203 23.81 -18.09 10.93
N ILE A 204 22.75 -17.83 10.18
CA ILE A 204 22.47 -18.42 8.86
C ILE A 204 22.75 -17.36 7.81
N ASN A 205 23.54 -17.69 6.78
CA ASN A 205 23.85 -16.77 5.68
C ASN A 205 22.98 -17.10 4.45
N PRO A 206 21.95 -16.30 4.13
CA PRO A 206 21.21 -16.45 2.88
C PRO A 206 22.11 -16.21 1.68
N ASP A 207 21.90 -16.94 0.59
CA ASP A 207 22.62 -16.72 -0.67
C ASP A 207 22.00 -15.55 -1.45
N PHE A 208 20.67 -15.47 -1.40
CA PHE A 208 19.90 -14.39 -1.99
C PHE A 208 18.88 -13.82 -1.02
N ILE A 209 18.54 -12.56 -1.25
CA ILE A 209 17.45 -11.90 -0.55
C ILE A 209 16.60 -11.11 -1.53
N VAL A 210 15.29 -11.34 -1.49
CA VAL A 210 14.33 -10.65 -2.36
C VAL A 210 13.65 -9.52 -1.61
N TYR A 211 13.77 -8.29 -2.11
CA TYR A 211 13.09 -7.13 -1.53
C TYR A 211 12.34 -6.32 -2.59
N ALA A 212 11.14 -5.89 -2.22
CA ALA A 212 10.25 -5.08 -3.06
C ALA A 212 9.89 -3.72 -2.44
N ASP A 213 10.04 -3.57 -1.12
CA ASP A 213 9.45 -2.47 -0.37
C ASP A 213 10.18 -1.14 -0.60
N ALA A 214 9.41 -0.13 -1.03
CA ALA A 214 9.88 1.25 -1.18
C ALA A 214 10.11 1.94 0.19
N GLU A 215 9.55 1.35 1.24
CA GLU A 215 9.70 1.81 2.61
C GLU A 215 10.99 1.27 3.22
N GLY A 216 11.97 2.13 3.46
CA GLY A 216 13.24 1.74 4.08
C GLY A 216 13.18 1.33 5.55
N PHE A 217 12.23 0.48 5.96
CA PHE A 217 12.15 -0.05 7.32
C PHE A 217 13.19 -1.15 7.58
N GLY A 218 13.64 -1.23 8.84
CA GLY A 218 14.45 -2.31 9.38
C GLY A 218 15.94 -1.98 9.58
N GLU A 219 16.53 -2.68 10.55
CA GLU A 219 17.96 -2.66 10.87
C GLU A 219 18.81 -3.00 9.63
N THR A 220 20.04 -2.49 9.63
CA THR A 220 21.03 -2.80 8.61
C THR A 220 21.49 -4.24 8.77
N LEU A 221 21.18 -5.09 7.77
CA LEU A 221 21.83 -6.39 7.57
C LEU A 221 23.35 -6.21 7.56
N ASN A 222 24.09 -7.29 7.87
CA ASN A 222 25.51 -7.29 7.57
C ASN A 222 25.68 -7.32 6.04
N PRO A 223 26.20 -6.25 5.38
CA PRO A 223 26.17 -6.08 3.92
C PRO A 223 26.94 -7.14 3.10
N GLN A 224 27.65 -8.05 3.77
CA GLN A 224 28.67 -8.90 3.16
C GLN A 224 28.17 -10.26 2.66
N SER A 225 26.97 -10.71 3.07
CA SER A 225 26.57 -12.12 2.85
C SER A 225 25.59 -12.37 1.70
N PRO A 226 24.35 -11.82 1.65
CA PRO A 226 23.42 -12.15 0.58
C PRO A 226 23.51 -11.20 -0.63
N VAL A 227 23.28 -11.75 -1.83
CA VAL A 227 23.03 -10.95 -3.04
C VAL A 227 21.60 -10.44 -3.02
N LEU A 228 21.42 -9.13 -3.15
CA LEU A 228 20.08 -8.55 -3.28
C LEU A 228 19.49 -8.88 -4.65
N VAL A 229 18.27 -9.40 -4.67
CA VAL A 229 17.39 -9.37 -5.84
C VAL A 229 16.30 -8.35 -5.58
N GLY A 230 16.52 -7.14 -6.08
CA GLY A 230 15.69 -5.97 -5.80
C GLY A 230 14.74 -5.67 -6.96
N LEU A 231 13.48 -5.41 -6.65
CA LEU A 231 12.62 -4.71 -7.60
C LEU A 231 13.13 -3.27 -7.74
N THR A 232 12.96 -2.68 -8.93
CA THR A 232 13.35 -1.28 -9.17
C THR A 232 12.78 -0.30 -8.14
N SER A 233 11.62 -0.61 -7.54
CA SER A 233 10.92 0.22 -6.54
C SER A 233 11.39 0.05 -5.10
N ILE A 234 12.38 -0.80 -4.80
CA ILE A 234 12.92 -0.94 -3.44
C ILE A 234 13.45 0.41 -2.91
N SER A 235 13.36 0.65 -1.61
CA SER A 235 14.01 1.80 -0.96
C SER A 235 15.47 1.96 -1.40
N HIS A 236 15.84 3.15 -1.88
CA HIS A 236 17.20 3.45 -2.31
C HIS A 236 18.24 3.21 -1.22
N LYS A 237 17.95 3.65 0.01
CA LYS A 237 18.79 3.42 1.18
C LYS A 237 18.98 1.93 1.46
N LYS A 238 17.94 1.12 1.28
CA LYS A 238 18.01 -0.34 1.46
C LYS A 238 18.82 -0.98 0.35
N ALA A 239 18.65 -0.57 -0.91
CA ALA A 239 19.49 -1.06 -2.01
C ALA A 239 20.98 -0.74 -1.77
N LEU A 240 21.29 0.48 -1.32
CA LEU A 240 22.66 0.89 -0.98
C LEU A 240 23.31 0.05 0.12
N SER A 241 22.54 -0.60 1.01
CA SER A 241 23.10 -1.44 2.06
C SER A 241 23.60 -2.79 1.56
N PHE A 242 23.38 -3.15 0.30
CA PHE A 242 23.88 -4.39 -0.29
C PHE A 242 25.05 -4.10 -1.21
N LYS A 243 26.10 -4.92 -1.13
CA LYS A 243 27.26 -4.82 -2.02
C LYS A 243 26.93 -5.28 -3.44
N ASP A 244 26.35 -6.47 -3.55
CA ASP A 244 26.02 -7.14 -4.81
C ASP A 244 24.50 -7.16 -5.00
N ARG A 245 24.05 -6.77 -6.19
CA ARG A 245 22.64 -6.53 -6.50
C ARG A 245 22.29 -7.02 -7.89
N ILE A 246 21.11 -7.60 -8.03
CA ILE A 246 20.45 -7.94 -9.28
C ILE A 246 19.12 -7.18 -9.29
N TRP A 247 18.84 -6.50 -10.41
CA TRP A 247 17.64 -5.69 -10.55
C TRP A 247 16.57 -6.41 -11.37
N THR A 248 15.35 -6.34 -10.86
CA THR A 248 14.17 -6.91 -11.51
C THR A 248 13.13 -5.83 -11.76
N GLU A 249 12.27 -6.05 -12.75
CA GLU A 249 11.13 -5.17 -13.03
C GLU A 249 10.31 -4.92 -11.76
N GLY A 250 9.99 -3.66 -11.49
CA GLY A 250 9.16 -3.27 -10.33
C GLY A 250 7.69 -3.14 -10.69
N ASP A 251 6.91 -2.52 -9.80
CA ASP A 251 5.45 -2.40 -10.01
C ASP A 251 5.07 -1.34 -11.06
N SER A 252 5.98 -0.41 -11.38
CA SER A 252 5.69 0.65 -12.35
C SER A 252 5.92 0.18 -13.78
N ILE A 253 4.83 -0.15 -14.49
CA ILE A 253 4.87 -0.51 -15.91
C ILE A 253 5.50 0.57 -16.80
N TYR A 254 5.34 1.84 -16.44
CA TYR A 254 5.91 2.98 -17.16
C TYR A 254 7.43 3.02 -16.99
N PHE A 255 7.91 2.87 -15.75
CA PHE A 255 9.33 2.80 -15.46
C PHE A 255 9.99 1.59 -16.15
N ASN A 256 9.40 0.40 -16.02
CA ASN A 256 9.91 -0.81 -16.66
C ASN A 256 9.97 -0.68 -18.19
N ARG A 257 8.91 -0.14 -18.82
CA ARG A 257 8.86 0.12 -20.27
C ARG A 257 9.95 1.08 -20.71
N TYR A 258 10.20 2.14 -19.94
CA TYR A 258 11.29 3.07 -20.21
C TYR A 258 12.65 2.36 -20.15
N MET A 259 12.92 1.61 -19.08
CA MET A 259 14.19 0.90 -18.90
C MET A 259 14.46 -0.10 -20.03
N ARG A 260 13.44 -0.88 -20.44
CA ARG A 260 13.54 -1.78 -21.61
C ARG A 260 13.87 -1.05 -22.90
N ARG A 261 13.22 0.09 -23.19
CA ARG A 261 13.52 0.91 -24.39
C ARG A 261 14.95 1.44 -24.39
N LYS A 262 15.57 1.58 -23.22
CA LYS A 262 16.97 1.99 -23.07
C LYS A 262 17.97 0.83 -23.11
N GLY A 263 17.50 -0.41 -23.29
CA GLY A 263 18.38 -1.58 -23.40
C GLY A 263 18.80 -2.16 -22.05
N PHE A 264 18.17 -1.76 -20.94
CA PHE A 264 18.36 -2.42 -19.65
C PHE A 264 17.62 -3.76 -19.66
N ASN A 265 18.36 -4.84 -19.39
CA ASN A 265 17.81 -6.17 -19.25
C ASN A 265 17.47 -6.42 -17.77
N LEU A 266 16.37 -5.82 -17.29
CA LEU A 266 15.86 -6.09 -15.96
C LEU A 266 15.28 -7.51 -15.93
N GLY A 267 15.67 -8.30 -14.94
CA GLY A 267 15.07 -9.62 -14.74
C GLY A 267 13.55 -9.46 -14.55
N LYS A 268 12.77 -10.38 -15.11
CA LYS A 268 11.32 -10.41 -14.87
C LYS A 268 11.04 -11.49 -13.85
N LEU A 269 10.61 -11.11 -12.66
CA LEU A 269 10.06 -12.04 -11.67
C LEU A 269 8.56 -11.81 -11.50
N SER A 270 7.85 -12.88 -11.18
CA SER A 270 6.45 -12.85 -10.79
C SER A 270 6.34 -12.23 -9.41
N PHE A 271 5.45 -11.25 -9.26
CA PHE A 271 5.15 -10.61 -7.98
C PHE A 271 3.65 -10.70 -7.73
N SER A 272 3.26 -11.14 -6.52
CA SER A 272 1.85 -11.29 -6.15
C SER A 272 1.71 -11.21 -4.64
N GLY A 273 1.29 -10.03 -4.12
CA GLY A 273 0.90 -9.77 -2.72
C GLY A 273 1.98 -9.97 -1.63
N THR A 274 2.99 -10.80 -1.87
CA THR A 274 4.03 -11.23 -0.93
C THR A 274 5.37 -11.40 -1.65
N ALA A 275 6.46 -11.08 -0.95
CA ALA A 275 7.83 -11.33 -1.43
C ALA A 275 8.14 -12.83 -1.61
N THR A 276 7.36 -13.73 -0.99
CA THR A 276 7.50 -15.19 -1.15
C THR A 276 7.30 -15.62 -2.59
N VAL A 277 6.30 -15.07 -3.30
CA VAL A 277 6.05 -15.44 -4.71
C VAL A 277 7.25 -15.08 -5.57
N THR A 278 7.81 -13.88 -5.38
CA THR A 278 9.01 -13.43 -6.09
C THR A 278 10.23 -14.30 -5.76
N ALA A 279 10.42 -14.68 -4.49
CA ALA A 279 11.49 -15.57 -4.07
C ALA A 279 11.34 -16.99 -4.63
N LEU A 280 10.11 -17.49 -4.73
CA LEU A 280 9.81 -18.80 -5.30
C LEU A 280 10.01 -18.81 -6.82
N ASP A 281 9.54 -17.78 -7.53
CA ASP A 281 9.79 -17.63 -8.97
C ASP A 281 11.29 -17.51 -9.28
N MET A 282 12.04 -16.84 -8.42
CA MET A 282 13.50 -16.85 -8.49
C MET A 282 14.07 -18.26 -8.30
N ALA A 283 13.60 -19.02 -7.30
CA ALA A 283 14.05 -20.38 -7.05
C ALA A 283 13.84 -21.29 -8.28
N LEU A 284 12.70 -21.15 -8.96
CA LEU A 284 12.42 -21.87 -10.20
C LEU A 284 13.37 -21.46 -11.34
N LYS A 285 13.72 -20.17 -11.44
CA LYS A 285 14.66 -19.64 -12.43
C LYS A 285 16.13 -19.94 -12.15
N LEU A 286 16.46 -20.49 -10.98
CA LEU A 286 17.78 -21.06 -10.71
C LEU A 286 17.96 -22.48 -11.29
N ASP A 287 16.94 -23.03 -11.97
CA ASP A 287 16.94 -24.41 -12.51
C ASP A 287 17.21 -25.48 -11.43
N ALA A 288 16.73 -25.21 -10.21
CA ALA A 288 16.88 -26.11 -9.07
C ALA A 288 16.04 -27.39 -9.26
N GLY A 289 16.61 -28.54 -8.88
CA GLY A 289 15.94 -29.83 -9.04
C GLY A 289 14.83 -30.08 -8.02
N SER A 290 14.85 -29.36 -6.90
CA SER A 290 13.84 -29.43 -5.84
C SER A 290 13.79 -28.11 -5.08
N VAL A 291 12.58 -27.65 -4.77
CA VAL A 291 12.36 -26.37 -4.08
C VAL A 291 11.47 -26.58 -2.87
N ALA A 292 11.87 -26.06 -1.72
CA ALA A 292 11.07 -26.08 -0.50
C ALA A 292 10.79 -24.66 0.00
N VAL A 293 9.68 -24.50 0.72
CA VAL A 293 9.37 -23.30 1.48
C VAL A 293 9.31 -23.60 2.98
N ALA A 294 9.81 -22.70 3.80
CA ALA A 294 9.74 -22.76 5.27
C ALA A 294 9.41 -21.36 5.85
N GLY A 295 8.71 -21.30 6.98
CA GLY A 295 8.29 -20.02 7.58
C GLY A 295 7.26 -19.25 6.76
N ASN A 296 6.44 -19.92 5.93
CA ASN A 296 5.35 -19.29 5.16
C ASN A 296 4.01 -19.72 5.76
N ASP A 297 3.72 -19.21 6.95
CA ASP A 297 2.66 -19.75 7.82
C ASP A 297 1.25 -19.49 7.29
N TYR A 298 0.97 -18.27 6.81
CA TYR A 298 -0.37 -17.82 6.37
C TYR A 298 -1.50 -18.09 7.40
N CYS A 299 -1.13 -18.20 8.67
CA CYS A 299 -2.01 -18.41 9.80
C CYS A 299 -1.48 -17.64 11.01
N LEU A 300 -2.29 -17.54 12.06
CA LEU A 300 -1.87 -16.97 13.34
C LEU A 300 -1.11 -18.02 14.16
N SER A 301 -0.11 -17.58 14.92
CA SER A 301 0.52 -18.41 15.96
C SER A 301 -0.47 -18.70 17.10
N GLU A 302 -0.12 -19.63 18.01
CA GLU A 302 -0.89 -19.85 19.24
C GLU A 302 -1.05 -18.57 20.09
N GLN A 303 -0.08 -17.66 20.00
CA GLN A 303 -0.07 -16.37 20.69
C GLN A 303 -0.77 -15.24 19.90
N GLY A 304 -1.23 -15.52 18.68
CA GLY A 304 -1.89 -14.55 17.79
C GLY A 304 -0.94 -13.72 16.92
N ASP A 305 0.35 -14.08 16.86
CA ASP A 305 1.36 -13.43 16.02
C ASP A 305 1.24 -13.86 14.56
N PHE A 306 1.67 -13.00 13.63
CA PHE A 306 1.73 -13.29 12.19
C PHE A 306 3.12 -13.04 11.56
N HIS A 307 4.11 -12.56 12.33
CA HIS A 307 5.50 -12.42 11.90
C HIS A 307 6.48 -12.91 12.99
N ALA A 308 7.62 -13.47 12.59
CA ALA A 308 8.65 -13.98 13.51
C ALA A 308 9.44 -12.89 14.25
N ASP A 309 9.37 -11.64 13.81
CA ASP A 309 10.02 -10.47 14.42
C ASP A 309 9.12 -9.71 15.41
N SER A 310 7.89 -10.18 15.67
CA SER A 310 7.00 -9.58 16.67
C SER A 310 7.53 -9.86 18.07
N SER A 311 8.49 -9.04 18.51
CA SER A 311 8.98 -9.01 19.88
C SER A 311 7.91 -8.44 20.81
N GLY A 312 6.90 -9.25 21.15
CA GLY A 312 6.06 -9.10 22.34
C GLY A 312 5.33 -7.78 22.57
N ALA A 313 5.15 -6.92 21.57
CA ALA A 313 4.47 -5.63 21.70
C ALA A 313 3.18 -5.59 20.87
N GLU A 314 2.08 -5.89 21.57
CA GLU A 314 0.72 -5.36 21.38
C GLU A 314 0.18 -5.22 19.94
N GLU A 315 -0.41 -6.30 19.41
CA GLU A 315 -1.70 -6.25 18.71
C GLU A 315 -2.25 -7.68 18.55
N THR A 316 -2.98 -8.19 19.55
CA THR A 316 -3.87 -9.34 19.30
C THR A 316 -4.89 -8.90 18.24
N TYR A 317 -4.90 -9.52 17.07
CA TYR A 317 -5.86 -9.22 16.01
C TYR A 317 -7.29 -9.39 16.56
N LYS A 318 -8.10 -8.33 16.51
CA LYS A 318 -9.49 -8.31 17.03
C LYS A 318 -10.56 -8.45 15.94
N GLY A 319 -10.16 -8.81 14.71
CA GLY A 319 -11.10 -9.06 13.61
C GLY A 319 -11.60 -10.50 13.58
N ASP A 320 -12.31 -10.85 12.52
CA ASP A 320 -12.88 -12.18 12.33
C ASP A 320 -11.77 -13.21 12.06
N ILE A 321 -11.69 -14.22 12.93
CA ILE A 321 -10.77 -15.36 12.81
C ILE A 321 -11.59 -16.56 12.34
N PHE A 322 -11.11 -17.24 11.30
CA PHE A 322 -11.68 -18.49 10.81
C PHE A 322 -10.61 -19.56 10.66
N ARG A 323 -11.01 -20.80 10.37
CA ARG A 323 -10.08 -21.95 10.27
C ARG A 323 -9.97 -22.42 8.83
N ILE A 324 -8.74 -22.74 8.43
CA ILE A 324 -8.41 -23.32 7.12
C ILE A 324 -7.57 -24.60 7.32
N PRO A 325 -7.43 -25.47 6.31
CA PRO A 325 -6.59 -26.66 6.42
C PRO A 325 -5.14 -26.33 6.82
N GLY A 326 -4.57 -27.10 7.75
CA GLY A 326 -3.18 -26.97 8.18
C GLY A 326 -2.22 -27.78 7.30
N ASN A 327 -0.93 -27.43 7.30
CA ASN A 327 0.08 -28.17 6.56
C ASN A 327 0.41 -29.51 7.24
N ASP A 328 0.53 -29.52 8.56
CA ASP A 328 0.83 -30.69 9.41
C ASP A 328 -0.23 -30.95 10.49
N THR A 329 -1.26 -30.10 10.55
CA THR A 329 -2.41 -30.21 11.44
C THR A 329 -3.71 -30.27 10.61
N GLU A 330 -4.81 -30.70 11.22
CA GLU A 330 -6.10 -30.74 10.52
C GLU A 330 -6.54 -29.34 10.05
N THR A 331 -6.45 -28.34 10.93
CA THR A 331 -6.77 -26.95 10.62
C THR A 331 -5.94 -25.97 11.44
N VAL A 332 -5.74 -24.76 10.92
CA VAL A 332 -5.06 -23.62 11.57
C VAL A 332 -5.96 -22.37 11.58
N PRO A 333 -5.85 -21.50 12.60
CA PRO A 333 -6.59 -20.23 12.65
C PRO A 333 -5.94 -19.20 11.70
N THR A 334 -6.74 -18.50 10.91
CA THR A 334 -6.28 -17.46 9.99
C THR A 334 -7.23 -16.26 9.95
N ILE A 335 -6.80 -15.21 9.26
CA ILE A 335 -7.54 -13.97 9.01
C ILE A 335 -7.63 -13.74 7.50
N LYS A 336 -8.56 -12.89 7.06
CA LYS A 336 -8.80 -12.66 5.62
C LYS A 336 -7.52 -12.24 4.90
N GLU A 337 -6.71 -11.39 5.50
CA GLU A 337 -5.49 -10.85 4.92
C GLU A 337 -4.44 -11.94 4.67
N LEU A 338 -4.24 -12.86 5.62
CA LEU A 338 -3.28 -13.97 5.47
C LEU A 338 -3.78 -15.02 4.47
N ASP A 339 -5.08 -15.30 4.46
CA ASP A 339 -5.68 -16.23 3.49
C ASP A 339 -5.61 -15.70 2.05
N LEU A 340 -5.72 -14.38 1.85
CA LEU A 340 -5.51 -13.75 0.54
C LEU A 340 -4.07 -13.91 0.03
N LEU A 341 -3.07 -13.80 0.92
CA LEU A 341 -1.67 -14.08 0.57
C LEU A 341 -1.46 -15.55 0.18
N ARG A 342 -2.10 -16.48 0.91
CA ARG A 342 -2.08 -17.91 0.60
C ARG A 342 -2.67 -18.19 -0.79
N LYS A 343 -3.87 -17.69 -1.07
CA LYS A 343 -4.56 -17.83 -2.37
C LYS A 343 -3.78 -17.19 -3.53
N SER A 344 -3.11 -16.07 -3.27
CA SER A 344 -2.23 -15.41 -4.24
C SER A 344 -1.05 -16.29 -4.64
N LEU A 345 -0.48 -17.04 -3.68
CA LEU A 345 0.56 -18.04 -3.94
C LEU A 345 0.01 -19.25 -4.71
N GLU A 346 -1.16 -19.76 -4.35
CA GLU A 346 -1.82 -20.87 -5.06
C GLU A 346 -2.09 -20.52 -6.53
N THR A 347 -2.60 -19.32 -6.79
CA THR A 347 -2.83 -18.80 -8.15
C THR A 347 -1.54 -18.77 -8.96
N TYR A 348 -0.43 -18.35 -8.34
CA TYR A 348 0.88 -18.36 -8.99
C TYR A 348 1.35 -19.79 -9.34
N LEU A 349 1.14 -20.74 -8.42
CA LEU A 349 1.52 -22.15 -8.61
C LEU A 349 0.74 -22.81 -9.76
N GLU A 350 -0.55 -22.51 -9.90
CA GLU A 350 -1.37 -23.01 -11.01
C GLU A 350 -0.81 -22.56 -12.38
N SER A 351 -0.28 -21.35 -12.45
CA SER A 351 0.31 -20.78 -13.67
C SER A 351 1.75 -21.23 -13.97
N SER A 352 2.41 -21.94 -13.04
CA SER A 352 3.82 -22.34 -13.13
C SER A 352 4.03 -23.87 -13.09
N PRO A 353 3.44 -24.66 -14.00
CA PRO A 353 3.53 -26.12 -13.95
C PRO A 353 4.95 -26.62 -14.29
N GLY A 354 5.45 -27.61 -13.54
CA GLY A 354 6.60 -28.41 -13.96
C GLY A 354 7.69 -28.67 -12.91
N THR A 355 7.72 -27.91 -11.81
CA THR A 355 8.68 -28.13 -10.71
C THR A 355 7.94 -28.55 -9.45
N GLU A 356 8.42 -29.61 -8.80
CA GLU A 356 7.88 -30.08 -7.53
C GLU A 356 8.33 -29.13 -6.40
N ILE A 357 7.34 -28.53 -5.73
CA ILE A 357 7.56 -27.55 -4.65
C ILE A 357 7.02 -28.16 -3.36
N PHE A 358 7.83 -28.13 -2.31
CA PHE A 358 7.49 -28.72 -1.02
C PHE A 358 7.14 -27.65 0.02
N ASN A 359 5.98 -27.78 0.65
CA ASN A 359 5.64 -26.99 1.83
C ASN A 359 6.22 -27.66 3.08
N CYS A 360 7.35 -27.15 3.54
CA CYS A 360 8.04 -27.59 4.74
C CYS A 360 7.74 -26.71 5.96
N THR A 361 6.74 -25.83 5.89
CA THR A 361 6.36 -24.96 7.00
C THR A 361 5.65 -25.77 8.10
N GLU A 362 6.23 -25.78 9.30
CA GLU A 362 5.63 -26.43 10.49
C GLU A 362 4.54 -25.56 11.12
N GLY A 363 3.41 -26.14 11.48
CA GLY A 363 2.29 -25.41 12.10
C GLY A 363 1.61 -24.37 11.21
N GLY A 364 1.99 -24.28 9.92
CA GLY A 364 1.43 -23.34 8.94
C GLY A 364 0.18 -23.86 8.24
N ALA A 365 -0.37 -23.05 7.33
CA ALA A 365 -1.48 -23.42 6.47
C ALA A 365 -1.07 -24.37 5.34
N CYS A 366 -2.01 -25.21 4.91
CA CYS A 366 -1.88 -25.97 3.68
C CYS A 366 -1.94 -25.03 2.47
N VAL A 367 -1.09 -25.26 1.47
CA VAL A 367 -1.04 -24.48 0.22
C VAL A 367 -1.22 -25.44 -0.95
N SER A 368 -2.32 -25.30 -1.67
CA SER A 368 -2.61 -26.05 -2.89
C SER A 368 -1.52 -25.83 -3.93
N GLY A 369 -1.16 -26.89 -4.66
CA GLY A 369 -0.04 -26.88 -5.61
C GLY A 369 1.33 -27.18 -5.00
N MET A 370 1.45 -27.31 -3.67
CA MET A 370 2.66 -27.77 -3.00
C MET A 370 2.48 -29.16 -2.37
N LYS A 371 3.55 -29.96 -2.34
CA LYS A 371 3.57 -31.22 -1.59
C LYS A 371 4.00 -30.98 -0.16
N ARG A 372 3.27 -31.54 0.80
CA ARG A 372 3.68 -31.54 2.20
C ARG A 372 4.92 -32.42 2.40
N MET A 373 5.91 -31.91 3.14
CA MET A 373 7.09 -32.68 3.60
C MET A 373 7.64 -32.03 4.87
N GLN A 374 8.24 -32.78 5.79
CA GLN A 374 8.96 -32.15 6.92
C GLN A 374 10.31 -31.59 6.45
N LEU A 375 10.79 -30.50 7.05
CA LEU A 375 12.04 -29.88 6.60
C LEU A 375 13.25 -30.81 6.77
N ASN A 376 13.32 -31.57 7.86
CA ASN A 376 14.38 -32.57 8.05
C ASN A 376 14.38 -33.64 6.95
N GLU A 377 13.21 -34.18 6.59
CA GLU A 377 13.06 -35.17 5.52
C GLU A 377 13.50 -34.60 4.17
N PHE A 378 13.10 -33.35 3.87
CA PHE A 378 13.52 -32.66 2.66
C PHE A 378 15.04 -32.49 2.61
N LEU A 379 15.65 -32.03 3.70
CA LEU A 379 17.10 -31.81 3.79
C LEU A 379 17.88 -33.12 3.71
N GLU A 380 17.47 -34.16 4.41
CA GLU A 380 18.10 -35.49 4.33
C GLU A 380 18.04 -36.09 2.93
N LYS A 381 16.93 -35.87 2.20
CA LYS A 381 16.71 -36.44 0.88
C LYS A 381 17.35 -35.64 -0.24
N TYR A 382 17.33 -34.31 -0.18
CA TYR A 382 17.66 -33.45 -1.31
C TYR A 382 18.89 -32.58 -1.10
N ALA A 383 19.38 -32.37 0.13
CA ALA A 383 20.58 -31.56 0.34
C ALA A 383 21.75 -32.07 -0.49
N SER A 384 22.45 -31.16 -1.17
CA SER A 384 23.53 -31.52 -2.07
C SER A 384 24.66 -32.18 -1.28
N SER A 385 25.17 -33.30 -1.79
CA SER A 385 26.39 -33.93 -1.25
C SER A 385 27.64 -33.06 -1.46
N ARG A 386 27.60 -32.10 -2.39
CA ARG A 386 28.65 -31.12 -2.63
C ARG A 386 28.34 -29.81 -1.92
N PRO A 387 29.33 -29.14 -1.31
CA PRO A 387 29.10 -27.85 -0.68
C PRO A 387 28.74 -26.78 -1.73
N LYS A 388 27.82 -25.88 -1.39
CA LYS A 388 27.38 -24.77 -2.25
C LYS A 388 28.51 -23.81 -2.64
N SER A 389 29.60 -23.77 -1.86
CA SER A 389 30.82 -23.04 -2.22
C SER A 389 31.49 -23.55 -3.51
N SER A 390 31.10 -24.73 -4.01
CA SER A 390 31.59 -25.28 -5.28
C SER A 390 30.91 -24.70 -6.52
N ILE A 391 29.84 -23.92 -6.35
CA ILE A 391 29.11 -23.27 -7.46
C ILE A 391 29.14 -21.75 -7.32
N GLN A 392 29.02 -21.07 -8.46
CA GLN A 392 28.85 -19.62 -8.51
C GLN A 392 27.39 -19.32 -8.81
N LEU A 393 26.73 -18.59 -7.92
CA LEU A 393 25.31 -18.23 -8.08
C LEU A 393 25.11 -16.80 -8.62
N PHE A 394 26.14 -15.96 -8.55
CA PHE A 394 26.09 -14.56 -8.95
C PHE A 394 27.18 -14.24 -9.96
N LYS A 395 26.79 -13.58 -11.05
CA LYS A 395 27.69 -13.02 -12.04
C LYS A 395 27.64 -11.51 -11.97
N LYS A 396 28.78 -10.91 -11.64
CA LYS A 396 28.98 -9.47 -11.79
C LYS A 396 29.17 -9.12 -13.26
N GLY A 397 28.41 -8.15 -13.74
CA GLY A 397 28.46 -7.67 -15.12
C GLY A 397 29.17 -6.32 -15.26
N SER A 398 29.21 -5.80 -16.49
CA SER A 398 29.74 -4.46 -16.76
C SER A 398 28.68 -3.38 -16.57
N PRO A 399 29.03 -2.21 -16.01
CA PRO A 399 28.12 -1.08 -15.93
C PRO A 399 27.70 -0.55 -17.31
N GLN A 400 26.39 -0.33 -17.52
CA GLN A 400 25.89 0.45 -18.64
C GLN A 400 25.99 1.94 -18.30
N ARG A 401 27.02 2.60 -18.85
CA ARG A 401 27.28 4.05 -18.64
C ARG A 401 26.45 4.98 -19.52
N GLN A 402 25.49 4.46 -20.29
CA GLN A 402 24.68 5.30 -21.17
C GLN A 402 23.83 6.23 -20.31
N LEU A 403 24.02 7.55 -20.48
CA LEU A 403 23.28 8.54 -19.72
C LEU A 403 21.78 8.36 -19.99
N ILE A 404 20.98 8.27 -18.93
CA ILE A 404 19.54 8.35 -19.06
C ILE A 404 19.19 9.75 -19.59
N ASN A 405 18.64 9.78 -20.80
CA ASN A 405 18.11 11.00 -21.37
C ASN A 405 16.86 11.39 -20.57
N VAL A 406 17.09 12.26 -19.59
CA VAL A 406 16.06 12.81 -18.71
C VAL A 406 14.86 13.29 -19.52
N THR A 407 15.07 14.04 -20.61
CA THR A 407 14.01 14.57 -21.46
C THR A 407 13.13 13.49 -22.10
N ALA A 408 13.69 12.34 -22.48
CA ALA A 408 12.90 11.22 -22.99
C ALA A 408 12.07 10.55 -21.88
N LEU A 409 12.64 10.39 -20.68
CA LEU A 409 11.93 9.84 -19.52
C LEU A 409 10.82 10.78 -19.02
N LYS A 410 10.95 12.10 -19.22
CA LYS A 410 9.88 13.08 -18.91
C LYS A 410 8.56 12.73 -19.55
N HIS A 411 8.56 12.24 -20.78
CA HIS A 411 7.32 11.91 -21.49
C HIS A 411 6.61 10.72 -20.84
N ASP A 412 7.36 9.64 -20.57
CA ASP A 412 6.82 8.43 -19.92
C ASP A 412 6.42 8.70 -18.44
N ILE A 413 7.16 9.55 -17.71
CA ILE A 413 6.78 10.00 -16.36
C ILE A 413 5.56 10.90 -16.39
N LYS A 414 5.41 11.78 -17.39
CA LYS A 414 4.22 12.61 -17.52
C LYS A 414 2.97 11.75 -17.73
N GLU A 415 3.04 10.71 -18.54
CA GLU A 415 1.94 9.74 -18.67
C GLU A 415 1.62 9.04 -17.34
N PHE A 416 2.66 8.62 -16.59
CA PHE A 416 2.47 8.05 -15.25
C PHE A 416 1.84 9.06 -14.29
N MET A 417 2.29 10.31 -14.32
CA MET A 417 1.75 11.39 -13.51
C MET A 417 0.31 11.71 -13.86
N ASP A 418 -0.04 11.73 -15.15
CA ASP A 418 -1.42 11.90 -15.63
C ASP A 418 -2.30 10.70 -15.21
N ALA A 419 -1.73 9.50 -15.06
CA ALA A 419 -2.41 8.30 -14.55
C ALA A 419 -2.55 8.30 -13.01
N VAL A 420 -1.51 8.71 -12.28
CA VAL A 420 -1.49 8.96 -10.83
C VAL A 420 -2.39 10.13 -10.46
N ASP A 421 -2.59 11.08 -11.37
CA ASP A 421 -3.39 12.30 -11.22
C ASP A 421 -4.86 12.03 -10.92
N VAL A 422 -5.34 10.79 -11.08
CA VAL A 422 -6.68 10.44 -10.65
C VAL A 422 -6.73 10.12 -9.14
N TYR A 423 -5.59 9.87 -8.44
CA TYR A 423 -5.54 9.66 -6.97
C TYR A 423 -5.88 10.88 -6.17
N VAL A 424 -5.64 11.99 -6.83
CA VAL A 424 -5.79 13.31 -6.30
C VAL A 424 -7.32 13.60 -6.50
N ARG A 425 -7.94 13.18 -7.60
CA ARG A 425 -9.31 13.60 -8.00
C ARG A 425 -10.47 13.16 -7.07
N ASP A 426 -10.28 12.22 -6.14
CA ASP A 426 -11.30 11.59 -5.27
C ASP A 426 -12.02 12.50 -4.24
N ILE A 427 -11.99 13.83 -4.39
CA ILE A 427 -12.73 14.77 -3.51
C ILE A 427 -13.76 15.61 -4.30
N LYS A 428 -13.92 15.37 -5.61
CA LYS A 428 -14.70 16.23 -6.51
C LYS A 428 -15.85 15.55 -7.23
N ASP A 429 -16.67 14.77 -6.53
CA ASP A 429 -18.01 14.45 -7.04
C ASP A 429 -18.96 15.66 -6.91
N CYS A 430 -18.59 16.79 -7.52
CA CYS A 430 -19.43 17.98 -7.70
C CYS A 430 -19.07 18.73 -9.00
N GLY A 431 -19.23 18.07 -10.15
CA GLY A 431 -19.44 18.72 -11.46
C GLY A 431 -18.40 19.75 -11.94
N PRO A 432 -18.64 20.41 -13.09
CA PRO A 432 -17.71 21.39 -13.64
C PRO A 432 -17.80 22.70 -12.85
N CYS A 433 -16.97 22.88 -11.83
CA CYS A 433 -16.91 24.14 -11.09
C CYS A 433 -15.49 24.46 -10.62
N ARG A 434 -14.96 25.62 -11.08
CA ARG A 434 -13.63 26.15 -10.73
C ARG A 434 -13.56 26.64 -9.26
N SER A 435 -13.76 25.75 -8.29
CA SER A 435 -13.70 26.08 -6.85
C SER A 435 -12.25 26.40 -6.40
N PRO A 436 -12.05 27.16 -5.30
CA PRO A 436 -10.73 27.37 -4.70
C PRO A 436 -10.01 26.07 -4.38
N ASP A 437 -10.74 25.03 -3.95
CA ASP A 437 -10.19 23.69 -3.71
C ASP A 437 -9.58 23.12 -4.99
N GLU A 438 -10.26 23.23 -6.14
CA GLU A 438 -9.70 22.77 -7.41
C GLU A 438 -8.39 23.44 -7.79
N GLN A 439 -8.28 24.74 -7.51
CA GLN A 439 -7.09 25.51 -7.84
C GLN A 439 -5.92 25.12 -6.95
N ALA A 440 -6.15 25.04 -5.63
CA ALA A 440 -5.17 24.54 -4.66
C ALA A 440 -4.70 23.14 -5.07
N PHE A 441 -5.62 22.34 -5.59
CA PHE A 441 -5.36 20.98 -5.97
C PHE A 441 -4.55 20.80 -7.25
N ARG A 442 -4.89 21.56 -8.29
CA ARG A 442 -4.09 21.64 -9.52
C ARG A 442 -2.67 22.12 -9.21
N LYS A 443 -2.53 23.02 -8.23
CA LYS A 443 -1.22 23.45 -7.75
C LYS A 443 -0.45 22.31 -7.06
N LEU A 444 -1.07 21.55 -6.15
CA LEU A 444 -0.41 20.38 -5.52
C LEU A 444 0.14 19.40 -6.58
N ARG A 445 -0.66 19.08 -7.60
CA ARG A 445 -0.24 18.19 -8.70
C ARG A 445 0.98 18.74 -9.45
N LYS A 446 0.93 20.03 -9.78
CA LYS A 446 2.04 20.72 -10.45
C LYS A 446 3.31 20.67 -9.58
N ASP A 447 3.19 20.97 -8.30
CA ASP A 447 4.32 20.97 -7.36
C ASP A 447 4.89 19.54 -7.19
N LEU A 448 4.03 18.50 -7.17
CA LEU A 448 4.47 17.10 -7.16
C LEU A 448 5.23 16.72 -8.43
N ALA A 449 4.78 17.23 -9.58
CA ALA A 449 5.49 17.03 -10.84
C ALA A 449 6.88 17.64 -10.79
N GLU A 450 6.97 18.85 -10.25
CA GLU A 450 8.24 19.56 -10.10
C GLU A 450 9.20 18.81 -9.15
N ASP A 451 8.70 18.20 -8.07
CA ASP A 451 9.51 17.35 -7.17
C ASP A 451 10.06 16.12 -7.92
N ILE A 452 9.22 15.34 -8.59
CA ILE A 452 9.65 14.17 -9.37
C ILE A 452 10.65 14.56 -10.45
N MET A 453 10.42 15.70 -11.11
CA MET A 453 11.29 16.24 -12.13
C MET A 453 12.66 16.67 -11.58
N ARG A 454 12.69 17.21 -10.36
CA ARG A 454 13.91 17.58 -9.66
C ARG A 454 14.72 16.36 -9.29
N ASP A 455 14.09 15.34 -8.72
CA ASP A 455 14.70 14.04 -8.41
C ASP A 455 15.35 13.45 -9.66
N LEU A 456 14.61 13.41 -10.77
CA LEU A 456 15.13 12.87 -12.02
C LEU A 456 16.29 13.70 -12.58
N THR A 457 16.22 15.03 -12.52
CA THR A 457 17.30 15.91 -12.99
C THR A 457 18.55 15.73 -12.13
N TYR A 458 18.37 15.63 -10.80
CA TYR A 458 19.45 15.39 -9.85
C TYR A 458 20.16 14.07 -10.16
N VAL A 459 19.40 12.98 -10.28
CA VAL A 459 19.91 11.65 -10.64
C VAL A 459 20.57 11.65 -12.02
N GLY A 460 19.94 12.28 -13.03
CA GLY A 460 20.46 12.37 -14.39
C GLY A 460 21.73 13.22 -14.51
N SER A 461 21.96 14.14 -13.58
CA SER A 461 23.21 14.92 -13.48
C SER A 461 24.34 14.19 -12.75
N GLY A 462 24.10 12.95 -12.30
CA GLY A 462 25.06 12.15 -11.54
C GLY A 462 25.06 12.44 -10.03
N GLY A 463 24.01 13.09 -9.52
CA GLY A 463 23.81 13.27 -8.08
C GLY A 463 23.57 11.92 -7.38
N LEU A 464 24.47 11.56 -6.47
CA LEU A 464 24.45 10.32 -5.70
C LEU A 464 24.65 10.66 -4.22
N ASP A 465 23.57 10.89 -3.48
CA ASP A 465 23.65 11.08 -2.03
C ASP A 465 22.88 9.97 -1.31
N ALA A 466 23.58 9.24 -0.43
CA ALA A 466 22.98 8.26 0.47
C ALA A 466 21.98 8.88 1.46
N LYS A 467 22.01 10.21 1.63
CA LYS A 467 21.06 10.98 2.45
C LYS A 467 19.77 11.36 1.72
N TYR A 468 19.62 10.99 0.44
CA TYR A 468 18.41 11.32 -0.31
C TYR A 468 17.23 10.48 0.19
N GLU A 469 16.31 11.12 0.92
CA GLU A 469 15.17 10.43 1.53
C GLU A 469 14.04 10.21 0.52
N SER A 470 13.65 8.95 0.31
CA SER A 470 12.55 8.58 -0.59
C SER A 470 11.17 9.09 -0.16
N ARG A 471 11.03 9.57 1.09
CA ARG A 471 9.73 9.78 1.74
C ARG A 471 9.19 11.22 1.66
N SER A 472 10.04 12.23 1.47
CA SER A 472 9.62 13.64 1.67
C SER A 472 9.42 14.44 0.39
N PHE A 473 8.17 14.74 0.03
CA PHE A 473 7.82 15.61 -1.10
C PHE A 473 7.61 17.04 -0.60
N SER A 474 8.32 18.00 -1.19
CA SER A 474 8.17 19.41 -0.85
C SER A 474 6.75 19.92 -1.15
N ALA A 475 6.11 19.32 -2.17
CA ALA A 475 4.72 19.58 -2.53
C ALA A 475 3.73 19.33 -1.38
N PHE A 476 3.90 18.26 -0.58
CA PHE A 476 3.00 17.96 0.55
C PHE A 476 3.05 19.07 1.60
N ARG A 477 4.27 19.46 1.99
CA ARG A 477 4.48 20.56 2.94
C ARG A 477 3.91 21.87 2.40
N ASN A 478 4.23 22.20 1.14
CA ASN A 478 3.78 23.45 0.52
C ASN A 478 2.25 23.55 0.47
N TYR A 479 1.56 22.45 0.18
CA TYR A 479 0.11 22.40 0.19
C TYR A 479 -0.46 22.57 1.61
N ALA A 480 0.08 21.86 2.60
CA ALA A 480 -0.32 22.02 4.00
C ALA A 480 -0.14 23.47 4.49
N ILE A 481 1.03 24.08 4.22
CA ILE A 481 1.29 25.49 4.56
C ILE A 481 0.32 26.41 3.85
N SER A 482 0.02 26.16 2.57
CA SER A 482 -0.95 26.95 1.81
C SER A 482 -2.32 26.89 2.47
N LEU A 483 -2.82 25.70 2.81
CA LEU A 483 -4.09 25.51 3.52
C LEU A 483 -4.15 26.34 4.82
N VAL A 484 -3.10 26.26 5.65
CA VAL A 484 -3.01 27.01 6.92
C VAL A 484 -2.96 28.53 6.67
N SER A 485 -2.18 28.98 5.68
CA SER A 485 -1.89 30.41 5.46
C SER A 485 -3.13 31.25 5.12
N HIS A 486 -4.18 30.65 4.55
CA HIS A 486 -5.42 31.36 4.21
C HIS A 486 -6.18 31.84 5.44
N LYS A 487 -6.00 31.19 6.60
CA LYS A 487 -6.78 31.44 7.82
C LYS A 487 -5.93 31.69 9.06
N ASN A 488 -4.63 31.38 9.01
CA ASN A 488 -3.71 31.49 10.13
C ASN A 488 -2.26 31.74 9.63
N SER A 489 -1.96 32.99 9.30
CA SER A 489 -0.64 33.38 8.78
C SER A 489 0.48 33.14 9.78
N LEU A 490 0.26 33.38 11.07
CA LEU A 490 1.27 33.15 12.12
C LEU A 490 1.68 31.68 12.19
N PHE A 491 0.71 30.75 12.17
CA PHE A 491 1.04 29.33 12.17
C PHE A 491 1.69 28.89 10.86
N ALA A 492 1.28 29.45 9.71
CA ALA A 492 1.96 29.19 8.45
C ALA A 492 3.43 29.65 8.46
N GLU A 493 3.74 30.82 9.04
CA GLU A 493 5.13 31.29 9.22
C GLU A 493 5.94 30.41 10.16
N PHE A 494 5.31 29.86 11.21
CA PHE A 494 5.93 28.84 12.05
C PHE A 494 6.29 27.59 11.22
N LEU A 495 5.33 27.05 10.44
CA LEU A 495 5.57 25.86 9.62
C LEU A 495 6.62 26.07 8.53
N LYS A 496 6.86 27.31 8.06
CA LYS A 496 7.93 27.57 7.08
C LYS A 496 9.34 27.36 7.65
N LYS A 497 9.54 27.49 8.96
CA LYS A 497 10.89 27.51 9.57
C LYS A 497 11.52 26.13 9.78
N ARG A 498 10.82 25.02 9.49
CA ARG A 498 11.23 23.62 9.73
C ARG A 498 11.86 23.41 11.10
N HIS A 499 11.05 22.90 12.01
CA HIS A 499 11.44 22.71 13.40
C HIS A 499 11.97 21.29 13.62
N ASP A 500 13.30 21.14 13.73
CA ASP A 500 13.94 19.92 14.27
C ASP A 500 13.75 19.93 15.79
N PHE A 501 12.63 19.41 16.29
CA PHE A 501 12.23 19.62 17.68
C PHE A 501 12.24 18.36 18.52
N ALA A 502 12.98 18.43 19.64
CA ALA A 502 12.78 17.63 20.84
C ALA A 502 11.66 18.28 21.69
N GLY A 503 10.45 18.36 21.14
CA GLY A 503 9.31 19.12 21.69
C GLY A 503 8.93 18.78 23.14
N THR A 504 7.97 19.52 23.70
CA THR A 504 7.45 19.36 25.07
C THR A 504 6.96 17.94 25.39
N VAL A 505 6.53 17.19 24.38
CA VAL A 505 6.17 15.77 24.47
C VAL A 505 7.02 14.99 23.46
N PRO A 506 7.90 14.08 23.90
CA PRO A 506 8.64 13.20 23.00
C PRO A 506 7.70 12.35 22.15
N PHE A 507 7.97 12.23 20.85
CA PHE A 507 7.15 11.47 19.92
C PHE A 507 7.99 10.55 19.03
N ARG A 508 7.36 9.48 18.53
CA ARG A 508 7.87 8.60 17.47
C ARG A 508 6.90 8.61 16.30
N ILE A 509 7.44 8.56 15.10
CA ILE A 509 6.66 8.52 13.86
C ILE A 509 7.13 7.34 13.02
N SER A 510 6.19 6.47 12.67
CA SER A 510 6.41 5.40 11.70
C SER A 510 5.59 5.70 10.45
N SER A 511 6.28 5.93 9.33
CA SER A 511 5.66 6.22 8.03
C SER A 511 4.65 5.13 7.64
N ARG A 512 3.58 5.52 6.93
CA ARG A 512 2.63 4.60 6.31
C ARG A 512 2.41 5.03 4.88
N SER A 513 3.28 4.68 3.94
CA SER A 513 2.83 4.60 2.55
C SER A 513 2.27 5.91 2.02
N GLN A 514 2.86 7.05 2.40
CA GLN A 514 2.35 8.39 2.11
C GLN A 514 0.99 8.75 2.76
N GLU A 515 0.30 7.83 3.43
CA GLU A 515 -0.80 8.12 4.36
C GLU A 515 -0.27 8.78 5.65
N PHE A 516 -1.21 9.22 6.48
CA PHE A 516 -0.87 9.74 7.80
C PHE A 516 -0.11 8.68 8.62
N PRO A 517 1.05 9.02 9.20
CA PRO A 517 1.91 8.05 9.84
C PRO A 517 1.33 7.56 11.18
N ILE A 518 1.87 6.44 11.67
CA ILE A 518 1.64 6.04 13.06
C ILE A 518 2.41 7.00 13.95
N VAL A 519 1.70 7.62 14.89
CA VAL A 519 2.23 8.53 15.89
C VAL A 519 2.15 7.84 17.25
N GLU A 520 3.27 7.85 17.95
CA GLU A 520 3.33 7.46 19.36
C GLU A 520 3.84 8.62 20.19
N LEU A 521 3.17 8.93 21.30
CA LEU A 521 3.56 9.98 22.23
C LEU A 521 4.00 9.40 23.56
N SER A 522 5.02 10.01 24.18
CA SER A 522 5.41 9.65 25.55
C SER A 522 4.45 10.26 26.58
N ASP A 523 3.93 9.44 27.48
CA ASP A 523 3.22 9.89 28.68
C ASP A 523 4.16 10.17 29.87
N GLY A 524 5.48 10.10 29.64
CA GLY A 524 6.53 10.19 30.66
C GLY A 524 6.96 8.84 31.24
N LYS A 525 6.23 7.75 30.97
CA LYS A 525 6.56 6.37 31.39
C LYS A 525 6.73 5.42 30.21
N ARG A 526 5.87 5.54 29.19
CA ARG A 526 5.84 4.70 28.00
C ARG A 526 5.41 5.50 26.78
N PHE A 527 5.61 4.93 25.61
CA PHE A 527 5.02 5.45 24.37
C PHE A 527 3.60 4.89 24.21
N ILE A 528 2.65 5.78 23.89
CA ILE A 528 1.26 5.46 23.62
C ILE A 528 1.02 5.72 22.13
N LYS A 529 0.67 4.66 21.39
CA LYS A 529 0.20 4.75 20.01
C LYS A 529 -1.15 5.48 19.97
N LEU A 530 -1.25 6.55 19.19
CA LEU A 530 -2.48 7.33 19.06
C LEU A 530 -3.44 6.79 17.99
N ASN A 531 -2.89 6.24 16.90
CA ASN A 531 -3.69 5.81 15.76
C ASN A 531 -4.43 4.50 16.06
N ASP A 532 -5.74 4.49 15.83
CA ASP A 532 -6.56 3.28 15.86
C ASP A 532 -6.70 2.66 14.45
N SER A 533 -7.26 1.45 14.38
CA SER A 533 -7.62 0.82 13.09
C SER A 533 -8.74 1.58 12.39
N ASN A 534 -8.76 1.55 11.05
CA ASN A 534 -9.77 2.26 10.24
C ASN A 534 -11.21 1.86 10.63
N ASN A 535 -11.45 0.58 10.94
CA ASN A 535 -12.76 0.09 11.39
C ASN A 535 -13.19 0.73 12.72
N PHE A 536 -12.26 0.88 13.66
CA PHE A 536 -12.55 1.53 14.95
C PHE A 536 -12.84 3.02 14.76
N ILE A 537 -12.04 3.71 13.95
CA ILE A 537 -12.24 5.14 13.64
C ILE A 537 -13.61 5.36 13.00
N ALA A 538 -13.94 4.58 11.97
CA ALA A 538 -15.23 4.66 11.28
C ALA A 538 -16.41 4.40 12.23
N SER A 539 -16.28 3.42 13.13
CA SER A 539 -17.27 3.11 14.16
C SER A 539 -17.45 4.27 15.15
N ALA A 540 -16.35 4.85 15.64
CA ALA A 540 -16.38 5.98 16.56
C ALA A 540 -17.05 7.22 15.94
N ILE A 541 -16.74 7.52 14.68
CA ILE A 541 -17.35 8.64 13.93
C ILE A 541 -18.85 8.40 13.72
N ARG A 542 -19.25 7.18 13.32
CA ARG A 542 -20.66 6.81 13.13
C ARG A 542 -21.44 6.95 14.44
N LYS A 543 -20.91 6.37 15.52
CA LYS A 543 -21.51 6.45 16.86
C LYS A 543 -21.63 7.90 17.33
N PHE A 544 -20.62 8.73 17.06
CA PHE A 544 -20.70 10.15 17.38
C PHE A 544 -21.86 10.84 16.64
N LYS A 545 -22.01 10.59 15.34
CA LYS A 545 -23.10 11.17 14.54
C LYS A 545 -24.47 10.82 15.12
N GLU A 546 -24.69 9.55 15.45
CA GLU A 546 -25.93 9.05 16.02
C GLU A 546 -26.21 9.65 17.40
N VAL A 547 -25.25 9.55 18.33
CA VAL A 547 -25.41 9.97 19.73
C VAL A 547 -25.57 11.48 19.88
N ARG A 548 -24.90 12.26 19.02
CA ARG A 548 -24.92 13.74 19.09
C ARG A 548 -25.93 14.37 18.14
N SER A 549 -26.66 13.57 17.36
CA SER A 549 -27.54 14.05 16.29
C SER A 549 -26.84 15.08 15.41
N PHE A 550 -25.61 14.78 15.01
CA PHE A 550 -24.77 15.69 14.24
C PHE A 550 -25.25 15.75 12.79
N ASP A 551 -25.59 16.95 12.33
CA ASP A 551 -25.92 17.26 10.94
C ASP A 551 -24.71 17.93 10.27
N PRO A 552 -24.04 17.29 9.30
CA PRO A 552 -22.88 17.85 8.59
C PRO A 552 -23.15 19.19 7.89
N VAL A 553 -24.39 19.49 7.51
CA VAL A 553 -24.74 20.72 6.77
C VAL A 553 -24.97 21.89 7.73
N ARG A 554 -25.47 21.60 8.94
CA ARG A 554 -25.83 22.60 9.96
C ARG A 554 -24.89 22.64 11.16
N GLY A 555 -23.91 21.75 11.18
CA GLY A 555 -22.91 21.60 12.23
C GLY A 555 -21.53 22.01 11.75
N ALA A 556 -20.77 22.64 12.64
CA ALA A 556 -19.33 22.79 12.49
C ALA A 556 -18.63 21.87 13.49
N MET A 557 -17.61 21.14 13.03
CA MET A 557 -16.85 20.23 13.86
C MET A 557 -15.54 20.87 14.31
N VAL A 558 -15.30 20.83 15.63
CA VAL A 558 -14.07 21.29 16.26
C VAL A 558 -13.33 20.08 16.82
N ILE A 559 -12.09 19.87 16.39
CA ILE A 559 -11.30 18.69 16.74
C ILE A 559 -9.96 19.15 17.34
N PRO A 560 -9.72 18.97 18.65
CA PRO A 560 -8.37 19.05 19.21
C PRO A 560 -7.58 17.81 18.76
N VAL A 561 -6.87 17.93 17.64
CA VAL A 561 -6.23 16.78 16.97
C VAL A 561 -5.07 16.21 17.77
N GLY A 562 -4.22 17.07 18.34
CA GLY A 562 -3.12 16.66 19.21
C GLY A 562 -2.20 15.58 18.61
N GLY A 563 -1.91 15.66 17.32
CA GLY A 563 -1.16 14.61 16.61
C GLY A 563 -1.97 13.39 16.14
N ASN A 564 -3.23 13.20 16.54
CA ASN A 564 -4.10 12.11 16.07
C ASN A 564 -4.98 12.55 14.88
N TRP A 565 -4.36 12.89 13.76
CA TRP A 565 -5.05 13.42 12.59
C TRP A 565 -5.90 12.41 11.82
N ASN A 566 -5.72 11.11 12.07
CA ASN A 566 -6.52 10.06 11.42
C ASN A 566 -8.02 10.31 11.59
N TYR A 567 -8.45 10.72 12.78
CA TYR A 567 -9.85 11.05 13.05
C TYR A 567 -10.31 12.28 12.27
N ALA A 568 -9.48 13.31 12.12
CA ALA A 568 -9.82 14.50 11.35
C ALA A 568 -9.95 14.18 9.85
N VAL A 569 -9.02 13.37 9.31
CA VAL A 569 -9.04 12.91 7.91
C VAL A 569 -10.29 12.08 7.65
N GLU A 570 -10.55 11.05 8.48
CA GLU A 570 -11.72 10.19 8.31
C GLU A 570 -13.03 10.97 8.50
N PHE A 571 -13.06 11.95 9.39
CA PHE A 571 -14.22 12.83 9.54
C PHE A 571 -14.47 13.65 8.27
N ALA A 572 -13.43 14.27 7.71
CA ALA A 572 -13.53 15.04 6.47
C ALA A 572 -14.03 14.19 5.29
N ARG A 573 -13.57 12.93 5.20
CA ARG A 573 -14.04 11.98 4.17
C ARG A 573 -15.51 11.60 4.32
N ASN A 574 -15.98 11.39 5.56
CA ASN A 574 -17.36 10.98 5.81
C ASN A 574 -18.35 12.17 5.74
N PHE A 575 -17.87 13.39 6.02
CA PHE A 575 -18.70 14.60 6.13
C PHE A 575 -18.07 15.78 5.38
N PRO A 576 -17.92 15.69 4.05
CA PRO A 576 -17.21 16.71 3.26
C PRO A 576 -17.87 18.09 3.30
N GLU A 577 -19.18 18.17 3.59
CA GLU A 577 -19.91 19.44 3.71
C GLU A 577 -19.69 20.15 5.05
N SER A 578 -19.15 19.46 6.05
CA SER A 578 -18.97 20.01 7.40
C SER A 578 -17.83 21.03 7.43
N ARG A 579 -18.07 22.16 8.10
CA ARG A 579 -16.98 23.09 8.45
C ARG A 579 -16.08 22.46 9.51
N LEU A 580 -14.77 22.54 9.31
CA LEU A 580 -13.78 21.96 10.22
C LEU A 580 -12.90 23.03 10.86
N LEU A 581 -12.77 22.94 12.17
CA LEU A 581 -11.86 23.74 12.98
C LEU A 581 -10.93 22.80 13.75
N LEU A 582 -9.69 22.66 13.28
CA LEU A 582 -8.72 21.72 13.80
C LEU A 582 -7.73 22.45 14.72
N VAL A 583 -7.56 21.97 15.95
CA VAL A 583 -6.68 22.57 16.96
C VAL A 583 -5.53 21.61 17.26
N GLU A 584 -4.34 21.93 16.74
CA GLU A 584 -3.12 21.14 16.89
C GLU A 584 -2.32 21.59 18.11
N ALA A 585 -2.29 20.76 19.16
CA ALA A 585 -1.55 21.01 20.39
C ALA A 585 -0.04 20.74 20.27
N LEU A 586 0.39 20.02 19.22
CA LEU A 586 1.77 19.67 18.94
C LEU A 586 2.21 20.17 17.54
N PRO A 587 2.40 21.49 17.35
CA PRO A 587 2.83 22.07 16.07
C PRO A 587 4.11 21.48 15.48
N ASP A 588 5.07 21.07 16.31
CA ASP A 588 6.32 20.44 15.86
C ASP A 588 6.05 19.07 15.22
N LEU A 589 5.21 18.25 15.86
CA LEU A 589 4.79 16.96 15.32
C LEU A 589 4.06 17.15 13.99
N PHE A 590 3.17 18.13 13.89
CA PHE A 590 2.50 18.45 12.62
C PHE A 590 3.49 18.90 11.55
N SER A 591 4.46 19.75 11.90
CA SER A 591 5.55 20.17 11.02
C SER A 591 6.35 18.97 10.48
N THR A 592 6.68 17.98 11.30
CA THR A 592 7.38 16.76 10.85
C THR A 592 6.47 15.88 10.00
N THR A 593 5.18 15.78 10.34
CA THR A 593 4.25 14.88 9.66
C THR A 593 3.94 15.31 8.22
N ILE A 594 3.77 16.62 7.98
CA ILE A 594 3.51 17.15 6.64
C ILE A 594 4.72 17.06 5.69
N ASP A 595 5.91 16.72 6.19
CA ASP A 595 7.07 16.44 5.34
C ASP A 595 7.02 15.05 4.72
N ILE A 596 6.36 14.08 5.35
CA ILE A 596 6.45 12.66 4.96
C ILE A 596 5.10 12.05 4.55
N ALA A 597 3.99 12.75 4.73
CA ALA A 597 2.65 12.24 4.50
C ALA A 597 1.76 13.21 3.71
N MET A 598 0.94 12.64 2.84
CA MET A 598 -0.07 13.29 2.02
C MET A 598 -1.45 13.03 2.62
N PHE A 599 -1.87 13.88 3.55
CA PHE A 599 -3.21 13.78 4.17
C PHE A 599 -3.98 15.11 4.21
N THR A 600 -3.31 16.25 4.06
CA THR A 600 -3.98 17.56 4.15
C THR A 600 -4.86 17.85 2.95
N GLN A 601 -4.71 17.11 1.84
CA GLN A 601 -5.59 17.19 0.68
C GLN A 601 -7.03 16.78 0.98
N TYR A 602 -7.28 16.00 2.03
CA TYR A 602 -8.63 15.63 2.45
C TYR A 602 -9.42 16.80 3.05
N PHE A 603 -8.75 17.93 3.34
CA PHE A 603 -9.38 19.11 3.91
C PHE A 603 -9.69 20.15 2.84
N ARG A 604 -10.86 20.77 2.98
CA ARG A 604 -11.30 21.91 2.17
C ARG A 604 -10.50 23.16 2.50
N THR A 605 -10.37 24.07 1.55
CA THR A 605 -9.69 25.37 1.69
C THR A 605 -10.32 26.31 2.72
N ASP A 606 -11.57 26.05 3.14
CA ASP A 606 -12.22 26.74 4.25
C ASP A 606 -11.95 26.12 5.63
N THR A 607 -11.27 24.97 5.70
CA THR A 607 -10.82 24.35 6.96
C THR A 607 -9.85 25.26 7.68
N VAL A 608 -10.10 25.52 8.97
CA VAL A 608 -9.20 26.31 9.80
C VAL A 608 -8.34 25.39 10.64
N ILE A 609 -7.03 25.62 10.61
CA ILE A 609 -6.04 24.90 11.43
C ILE A 609 -5.36 25.89 12.37
N ILE A 610 -5.45 25.62 13.68
CA ILE A 610 -4.90 26.43 14.75
C ILE A 610 -3.79 25.65 15.46
N GLY A 611 -2.57 26.18 15.49
CA GLY A 611 -1.52 25.64 16.36
C GLY A 611 -1.67 26.19 17.78
N ALA A 612 -2.02 25.33 18.73
CA ALA A 612 -2.17 25.65 20.15
C ALA A 612 -0.84 25.45 20.88
N HIS A 613 0.10 26.38 20.67
CA HIS A 613 1.41 26.38 21.30
C HIS A 613 1.76 27.77 21.82
N GLN A 614 2.59 27.83 22.87
CA GLN A 614 2.98 29.09 23.52
C GLN A 614 3.66 30.09 22.58
N SER A 615 4.39 29.63 21.55
CA SER A 615 5.02 30.50 20.54
C SER A 615 4.04 31.04 19.50
N LEU A 616 2.80 30.54 19.48
CA LEU A 616 1.72 30.98 18.61
C LEU A 616 0.76 31.83 19.44
N GLU A 617 1.23 33.03 19.79
CA GLU A 617 0.45 34.01 20.55
C GLU A 617 -0.92 34.21 19.92
N HIS A 618 -1.95 34.38 20.76
CA HIS A 618 -3.34 34.60 20.35
C HIS A 618 -4.09 33.42 19.69
N TRP A 619 -3.58 32.18 19.72
CA TRP A 619 -4.32 31.02 19.19
C TRP A 619 -5.74 30.89 19.79
N LEU A 620 -5.90 31.18 21.09
CA LEU A 620 -7.21 31.16 21.77
C LEU A 620 -8.12 32.30 21.28
N GLY A 621 -7.55 33.45 20.92
CA GLY A 621 -8.27 34.56 20.30
C GLY A 621 -8.84 34.16 18.95
N LEU A 622 -7.99 33.56 18.10
CA LEU A 622 -8.40 33.03 16.80
C LEU A 622 -9.47 31.93 16.94
N LEU A 623 -9.33 31.01 17.90
CA LEU A 623 -10.35 29.99 18.19
C LEU A 623 -11.71 30.64 18.50
N LYS A 624 -11.72 31.63 19.40
CA LYS A 624 -12.96 32.35 19.77
C LYS A 624 -13.56 33.10 18.58
N GLU A 625 -12.74 33.76 17.78
CA GLU A 625 -13.16 34.45 16.55
C GLU A 625 -13.87 33.49 15.60
N LYS A 626 -13.25 32.33 15.29
CA LYS A 626 -13.84 31.36 14.36
C LYS A 626 -15.09 30.67 14.90
N LEU A 627 -15.16 30.44 16.21
CA LEU A 627 -16.39 29.97 16.85
C LEU A 627 -17.51 31.02 16.78
N MET A 628 -17.20 32.32 16.89
CA MET A 628 -18.18 33.38 16.68
C MET A 628 -18.64 33.46 15.22
N GLU A 629 -17.75 33.27 14.25
CA GLU A 629 -18.13 33.16 12.82
C GLU A 629 -19.07 31.98 12.56
N ILE A 630 -18.78 30.82 13.16
CA ILE A 630 -19.66 29.63 13.10
C ILE A 630 -21.05 29.97 13.62
N LYS A 631 -21.13 30.60 14.79
CA LYS A 631 -22.40 31.02 15.39
C LYS A 631 -23.14 32.05 14.53
N ALA A 632 -22.43 33.04 13.99
CA ALA A 632 -23.00 34.06 13.12
C ALA A 632 -23.57 33.49 11.81
N ALA A 633 -23.04 32.35 11.36
CA ALA A 633 -23.56 31.59 10.23
C ALA A 633 -24.72 30.64 10.59
N ASP A 634 -25.29 30.76 11.79
CA ASP A 634 -26.36 29.89 12.32
C ASP A 634 -25.99 28.40 12.32
N LEU A 635 -24.70 28.11 12.52
CA LEU A 635 -24.19 26.74 12.65
C LEU A 635 -23.94 26.38 14.10
N LYS A 636 -24.21 25.13 14.45
CA LYS A 636 -23.92 24.60 15.78
C LYS A 636 -22.51 24.02 15.83
N ALA A 637 -21.68 24.51 16.77
CA ALA A 637 -20.35 23.96 17.00
C ALA A 637 -20.44 22.65 17.83
N PHE A 638 -19.74 21.61 17.37
CA PHE A 638 -19.59 20.34 18.05
C PHE A 638 -18.11 20.08 18.33
N CYS A 639 -17.81 19.37 19.42
CA CYS A 639 -16.45 18.97 19.75
C CYS A 639 -16.33 17.45 19.67
N PHE A 640 -15.41 16.97 18.85
CA PHE A 640 -15.01 15.56 18.80
C PHE A 640 -13.56 15.47 19.28
N VAL A 641 -13.34 14.78 20.40
CA VAL A 641 -12.00 14.58 20.96
C VAL A 641 -11.54 13.19 20.55
N PRO A 642 -10.44 13.07 19.77
CA PRO A 642 -9.90 11.78 19.37
C PRO A 642 -9.59 10.92 20.60
N PRO A 643 -9.93 9.62 20.60
CA PRO A 643 -9.50 8.67 21.63
C PRO A 643 -7.99 8.70 21.87
N HIS A 644 -7.59 8.31 23.08
CA HIS A 644 -6.21 8.29 23.60
C HIS A 644 -5.60 9.66 23.87
N THR A 645 -6.19 10.76 23.40
CA THR A 645 -5.72 12.12 23.71
C THR A 645 -5.85 12.42 25.20
N GLU A 646 -6.86 11.87 25.88
CA GLU A 646 -7.06 12.02 27.32
C GLU A 646 -5.93 11.43 28.18
N LYS A 647 -5.09 10.57 27.59
CA LYS A 647 -3.96 9.93 28.28
C LYS A 647 -2.72 10.83 28.31
N ILE A 648 -2.70 11.89 27.50
CA ILE A 648 -1.58 12.83 27.40
C ILE A 648 -2.03 14.17 27.99
N PRO A 649 -1.46 14.61 29.14
CA PRO A 649 -1.96 15.78 29.88
C PRO A 649 -2.11 17.05 29.05
N LEU A 650 -1.13 17.36 28.20
CA LEU A 650 -1.14 18.53 27.32
C LEU A 650 -2.33 18.50 26.33
N LEU A 651 -2.66 17.32 25.81
CA LEU A 651 -3.74 17.15 24.84
C LEU A 651 -5.11 17.25 25.53
N ASP A 652 -5.24 16.68 26.73
CA ASP A 652 -6.48 16.78 27.53
C ASP A 652 -6.76 18.24 27.95
N GLU A 653 -5.73 18.96 28.38
CA GLU A 653 -5.86 20.39 28.71
C GLU A 653 -6.30 21.23 27.50
N THR A 654 -5.72 20.96 26.33
CA THR A 654 -6.12 21.61 25.08
C THR A 654 -7.57 21.29 24.73
N ALA A 655 -7.98 20.02 24.85
CA ALA A 655 -9.34 19.58 24.59
C ALA A 655 -10.36 20.25 25.54
N GLU A 656 -10.05 20.36 26.83
CA GLU A 656 -10.93 21.03 27.79
C GLU A 656 -11.03 22.54 27.52
N THR A 657 -9.92 23.17 27.10
CA THR A 657 -9.91 24.57 26.67
C THR A 657 -10.83 24.79 25.47
N VAL A 658 -10.78 23.91 24.47
CA VAL A 658 -11.68 23.95 23.30
C VAL A 658 -13.15 23.78 23.73
N ARG A 659 -13.46 22.79 24.59
CA ARG A 659 -14.83 22.57 25.10
C ARG A 659 -15.35 23.78 25.86
N ARG A 660 -14.51 24.43 26.67
CA ARG A 660 -14.85 25.66 27.38
C ARG A 660 -15.19 26.79 26.42
N ALA A 661 -14.34 27.03 25.41
CA ALA A 661 -14.59 28.07 24.41
C ALA A 661 -15.92 27.88 23.66
N ILE A 662 -16.25 26.64 23.29
CA ILE A 662 -17.53 26.31 22.64
C ILE A 662 -18.73 26.59 23.56
N ARG A 663 -18.63 26.20 24.85
CA ARG A 663 -19.68 26.46 25.85
C ARG A 663 -19.91 27.96 26.06
N ASP A 664 -18.84 28.73 26.15
CA ASP A 664 -18.92 30.17 26.41
C ASP A 664 -19.62 30.91 25.27
N ILE A 665 -19.37 30.51 24.02
CA ILE A 665 -20.00 31.12 22.83
C ILE A 665 -21.46 30.68 22.64
N SER A 666 -21.80 29.48 23.09
CA SER A 666 -23.18 28.95 23.04
C SER A 666 -24.11 29.54 24.11
N LYS A 667 -23.54 30.13 25.18
CA LYS A 667 -24.30 30.77 26.29
C LYS A 667 -24.61 32.24 26.06
N ASN A 668 -23.70 32.94 25.39
CA ASN A 668 -23.96 34.24 24.78
C ASN A 668 -24.81 34.05 23.53
#